data_AF-A0A177HRJ4-F1
#
_entry.id   AF-A0A177HRJ4-F1
#
_cell.length_a   1.000
_cell.length_b   1.000
_cell.length_c   1.000
_cell.angle_alpha   90.00
_cell.angle_beta   90.00
_cell.angle_gamma   90.00
#
_symmetry.space_group_name_H-M   'P 1'
#
loop_
_entity.id
_entity.type
_entity.pdbx_description
1 polymer ?
#
loop_
_entity_poly.entity_id
_entity_poly.type
_entity_poly.pdbx_seq_one_letter_code
_entity_poly.pdbx_strand_id
1 'polypeptide(L)'
;MTGDIAPDLSEARDALIRLVEAATVRLHRPTAGPPTAADFLGSGFFVAPGWVLTCAHVAAEALDGEIQVVFRTAAEDDGAERAVRARVAALLPDGPRPSPDGRAPRARGGGWPPPDLALVELLEKVDHPCVYLSPHGSAFSGEGEVRHSGWAVMGGEPRLVTGSCRVLGNVDGGFGPRTQVRLGGDLIVPGMSGGPVVDFRRGEVVGVVKAKADGVQGGGMAIRIEQLRRLPFGPAMPDQPAQDLYQTVLHSHDLFHAGELTAPVHAAWADVQQMLVDGGRLPPRALNCRQYVRLLGHLAWLPLPDPVVQRDLLAGLLGTVRDLPLPPPRAWRDTVGLLRARETSGPGLFLLLRYCLRVLLVPREARASVERAERDLEGWIQSMADQHLPEAHRSEITQGRSAYLARRQARTTAPRAPQPPPEPSWPTVLLELSDAAWQPGVYDWRVRVVEPDGLVRPVREGNGLLLQPHVPQGTPLPLELADALEEAFQQSDGPDRRAVLELALGPGRLGVDIESRRTGPSGPPLGVVRPVVIRWADPVPQDEESSHRCADRWRETHTAAVRARVLDCEDGLGVPVPDEEGQRQLPPTIVPLLCGAGTAGGTGWQPRAMAPDGWGAWSRSPGAGPYPADAGTAAPPRGTGRHSGAADDAAYGPRDLYGAHDRVPYDPDPWGAGWGSAWDGTPPPGNAADDGRRDDDVARLLRGGFRVILWRRTGPVRGACDDFHQYAADTVVGSGTAARLPELVRRLRARVHEGRTDTFWSTDLALLYDDPGRPLPGHDHRMLRSP
;
A
#
# COMPACT_ATOMS: atom_id res chain seq x y z
N MET A 1 -26.41 -38.55 -39.75
CA MET A 1 -27.01 -38.47 -38.41
C MET A 1 -26.09 -39.17 -37.43
N THR A 2 -25.05 -38.46 -36.99
CA THR A 2 -24.25 -38.81 -35.81
C THR A 2 -24.69 -37.77 -34.78
N GLY A 3 -25.56 -38.17 -33.86
CA GLY A 3 -26.00 -37.28 -32.79
C GLY A 3 -24.82 -37.07 -31.85
N ASP A 4 -24.28 -35.85 -31.81
CA ASP A 4 -23.37 -35.43 -30.76
C ASP A 4 -24.12 -35.52 -29.43
N ILE A 5 -23.83 -36.57 -28.67
CA ILE A 5 -24.27 -36.69 -27.28
C ILE A 5 -23.49 -35.62 -26.53
N ALA A 6 -24.18 -34.58 -26.05
CA ALA A 6 -23.56 -33.57 -25.20
C ALA A 6 -22.84 -34.28 -24.03
N PRO A 7 -21.58 -33.92 -23.71
CA PRO A 7 -20.84 -34.57 -22.64
C PRO A 7 -21.63 -34.52 -21.33
N ASP A 8 -21.60 -35.61 -20.58
CA ASP A 8 -22.32 -35.70 -19.31
C ASP A 8 -21.75 -34.66 -18.33
N LEU A 9 -22.61 -33.83 -17.75
CA LEU A 9 -22.24 -32.84 -16.75
C LEU A 9 -21.57 -33.49 -15.53
N SER A 10 -21.90 -34.75 -15.22
CA SER A 10 -21.22 -35.53 -14.18
C SER A 10 -19.77 -35.79 -14.54
N GLU A 11 -19.50 -36.27 -15.76
CA GLU A 11 -18.14 -36.56 -16.24
C GLU A 11 -17.26 -35.30 -16.23
N ALA A 12 -17.81 -34.17 -16.67
CA ALA A 12 -17.11 -32.88 -16.65
C ALA A 12 -16.76 -32.45 -15.21
N ARG A 13 -17.66 -32.66 -14.25
CA ARG A 13 -17.42 -32.36 -12.83
C ARG A 13 -16.38 -33.27 -12.22
N ASP A 14 -16.41 -34.56 -12.54
CA ASP A 14 -15.42 -35.52 -12.05
C ASP A 14 -14.02 -35.22 -12.62
N ALA A 15 -13.95 -34.82 -13.90
CA ALA A 15 -12.71 -34.36 -14.51
C ALA A 15 -12.16 -33.10 -13.82
N LEU A 16 -13.02 -32.13 -13.51
CA LEU A 16 -12.63 -30.93 -12.77
C LEU A 16 -12.10 -31.28 -11.37
N ILE A 17 -12.76 -32.18 -10.64
CA ILE A 17 -12.31 -32.63 -9.32
C ILE A 17 -10.91 -33.22 -9.41
N ARG A 18 -10.65 -34.13 -10.37
CA ARG A 18 -9.32 -34.73 -10.55
C ARG A 18 -8.22 -33.68 -10.80
N LEU A 19 -8.51 -32.67 -11.62
CA LEU A 19 -7.58 -31.57 -11.88
C LEU A 19 -7.29 -30.73 -10.63
N VAL A 20 -8.32 -30.41 -9.84
CA VAL A 20 -8.19 -29.66 -8.58
C VAL A 20 -7.40 -30.47 -7.55
N GLU A 21 -7.72 -31.75 -7.39
CA GLU A 21 -7.05 -32.65 -6.44
C GLU A 21 -5.58 -32.82 -6.79
N ALA A 22 -5.24 -32.99 -8.07
CA ALA A 22 -3.87 -33.11 -8.52
C ALA A 22 -3.02 -31.85 -8.26
N ALA A 23 -3.65 -30.67 -8.29
CA ALA A 23 -3.00 -29.39 -8.01
C ALA A 23 -3.00 -28.99 -6.53
N THR A 24 -3.68 -29.75 -5.65
CA THR A 24 -3.78 -29.46 -4.22
C THR A 24 -2.63 -30.10 -3.45
N VAL A 25 -1.88 -29.30 -2.70
CA VAL A 25 -0.63 -29.70 -2.03
C VAL A 25 -0.76 -29.68 -0.52
N ARG A 26 0.12 -30.43 0.16
CA ARG A 26 0.35 -30.31 1.60
C ARG A 26 1.51 -29.38 1.87
N LEU A 27 1.39 -28.63 2.95
CA LEU A 27 2.45 -27.79 3.47
C LEU A 27 2.93 -28.35 4.81
N HIS A 28 4.23 -28.53 4.94
CA HIS A 28 4.89 -29.09 6.11
C HIS A 28 6.02 -28.18 6.60
N ARG A 29 6.32 -28.25 7.90
CA ARG A 29 7.57 -27.69 8.42
C ARG A 29 8.76 -28.37 7.72
N PRO A 30 9.83 -27.63 7.39
CA PRO A 30 11.03 -28.23 6.82
C PRO A 30 11.62 -29.29 7.75
N THR A 31 11.88 -30.49 7.22
CA THR A 31 12.55 -31.58 7.94
C THR A 31 13.69 -32.17 7.10
N ALA A 32 14.63 -32.85 7.77
CA ALA A 32 15.74 -33.53 7.10
C ALA A 32 15.34 -34.91 6.51
N GLY A 33 14.18 -35.45 6.93
CA GLY A 33 13.64 -36.74 6.50
C GLY A 33 12.31 -36.61 5.74
N PRO A 34 11.59 -37.72 5.52
CA PRO A 34 10.27 -37.66 4.92
C PRO A 34 9.29 -36.94 5.87
N PRO A 35 8.44 -36.03 5.34
CA PRO A 35 7.51 -35.27 6.15
C PRO A 35 6.47 -36.16 6.83
N THR A 36 6.20 -35.92 8.12
CA THR A 36 5.22 -36.69 8.90
C THR A 36 3.93 -35.91 9.17
N ALA A 37 2.91 -36.57 9.73
CA ALA A 37 1.68 -35.92 10.16
C ALA A 37 1.89 -34.84 11.23
N ALA A 38 2.95 -34.94 12.06
CA ALA A 38 3.27 -33.95 13.08
C ALA A 38 3.84 -32.65 12.49
N ASP A 39 4.45 -32.74 11.31
CA ASP A 39 5.04 -31.60 10.59
C ASP A 39 4.00 -30.87 9.73
N PHE A 40 2.80 -31.43 9.56
CA PHE A 40 1.75 -30.89 8.72
C PHE A 40 1.23 -29.56 9.26
N LEU A 41 1.25 -28.53 8.40
CA LEU A 41 0.82 -27.17 8.72
C LEU A 41 -0.56 -26.86 8.15
N GLY A 42 -0.83 -27.32 6.93
CA GLY A 42 -2.06 -27.03 6.22
C GLY A 42 -1.99 -27.35 4.74
N SER A 43 -2.90 -26.77 3.98
CA SER A 43 -3.07 -27.04 2.55
C SER A 43 -2.58 -25.87 1.71
N GLY A 44 -2.31 -26.12 0.44
CA GLY A 44 -2.11 -25.10 -0.58
C GLY A 44 -2.52 -25.65 -1.93
N PHE A 45 -2.30 -24.87 -2.99
CA PHE A 45 -2.45 -25.38 -4.35
C PHE A 45 -1.58 -24.59 -5.34
N PHE A 46 -1.15 -25.28 -6.40
CA PHE A 46 -0.36 -24.66 -7.46
C PHE A 46 -1.20 -23.69 -8.29
N VAL A 47 -0.74 -22.44 -8.37
CA VAL A 47 -1.39 -21.36 -9.12
C VAL A 47 -0.63 -20.94 -10.35
N ALA A 48 0.67 -21.21 -10.41
CA ALA A 48 1.50 -21.02 -11.59
C ALA A 48 2.74 -21.93 -11.46
N PRO A 49 3.50 -22.17 -12.53
CA PRO A 49 4.77 -22.90 -12.46
C PRO A 49 5.69 -22.41 -11.34
N GLY A 50 5.94 -23.25 -10.34
CA GLY A 50 6.76 -22.93 -9.17
C GLY A 50 6.08 -22.09 -8.08
N TRP A 51 4.77 -21.86 -8.16
CA TRP A 51 4.03 -21.00 -7.22
C TRP A 51 2.84 -21.70 -6.58
N VAL A 52 2.81 -21.66 -5.24
CA VAL A 52 1.71 -22.17 -4.41
C VAL A 52 1.00 -21.03 -3.70
N LEU A 53 -0.32 -21.06 -3.71
CA LEU A 53 -1.18 -20.20 -2.90
C LEU A 53 -1.68 -20.96 -1.67
N THR A 54 -1.66 -20.28 -0.52
CA THR A 54 -2.17 -20.81 0.76
C THR A 54 -2.67 -19.65 1.65
N CYS A 55 -3.06 -19.97 2.89
CA CYS A 55 -3.35 -18.96 3.91
C CYS A 55 -2.08 -18.42 4.57
N ALA A 56 -2.10 -17.15 4.93
CA ALA A 56 -0.98 -16.50 5.59
C ALA A 56 -0.69 -17.10 6.96
N HIS A 57 -1.71 -17.46 7.74
CA HIS A 57 -1.49 -18.14 9.02
C HIS A 57 -0.81 -19.51 8.89
N VAL A 58 -1.02 -20.23 7.78
CA VAL A 58 -0.35 -21.51 7.51
C VAL A 58 1.12 -21.26 7.19
N ALA A 59 1.39 -20.30 6.29
CA ALA A 59 2.74 -19.93 5.89
C ALA A 59 3.54 -19.25 7.02
N ALA A 60 2.87 -18.58 7.96
CA ALA A 60 3.52 -17.95 9.11
C ALA A 60 4.12 -18.94 10.11
N GLU A 61 3.76 -20.23 10.03
CA GLU A 61 4.39 -21.30 10.79
C GLU A 61 5.69 -21.84 10.14
N ALA A 62 6.09 -21.27 8.99
CA ALA A 62 7.37 -21.57 8.35
C ALA A 62 8.56 -21.24 9.27
N LEU A 63 9.58 -22.08 9.24
CA LEU A 63 10.82 -21.86 10.00
C LEU A 63 11.80 -21.10 9.11
N ASP A 64 12.27 -19.93 9.57
CA ASP A 64 13.16 -19.04 8.81
C ASP A 64 12.64 -18.66 7.41
N GLY A 65 11.31 -18.67 7.23
CA GLY A 65 10.65 -18.41 5.94
C GLY A 65 10.71 -19.56 4.95
N GLU A 66 11.23 -20.73 5.35
CA GLU A 66 11.24 -21.95 4.56
C GLU A 66 10.07 -22.88 4.93
N ILE A 67 9.52 -23.54 3.91
CA ILE A 67 8.42 -24.49 4.02
C ILE A 67 8.64 -25.66 3.05
N GLN A 68 8.11 -26.84 3.36
CA GLN A 68 8.17 -27.99 2.47
C GLN A 68 6.80 -28.21 1.81
N VAL A 69 6.78 -28.29 0.48
CA VAL A 69 5.59 -28.53 -0.34
C VAL A 69 5.59 -30.00 -0.77
N VAL A 70 4.51 -30.73 -0.46
CA VAL A 70 4.36 -32.15 -0.81
C VAL A 70 3.18 -32.36 -1.73
N PHE A 71 3.41 -33.00 -2.88
CA PHE A 71 2.42 -33.20 -3.93
C PHE A 71 2.73 -34.45 -4.77
N ARG A 72 1.78 -34.90 -5.59
CA ARG A 72 1.99 -36.02 -6.52
C ARG A 72 2.42 -35.49 -7.88
N THR A 73 3.45 -36.09 -8.48
CA THR A 73 3.90 -35.74 -9.83
C THR A 73 3.14 -36.52 -10.88
N ALA A 74 2.84 -35.89 -12.03
CA ALA A 74 2.16 -36.54 -13.15
C ALA A 74 3.05 -37.51 -13.95
N ALA A 75 4.38 -37.42 -13.81
CA ALA A 75 5.36 -38.07 -14.68
C ALA A 75 5.81 -39.48 -14.23
N GLU A 76 5.37 -39.96 -13.06
CA GLU A 76 5.76 -41.27 -12.54
C GLU A 76 4.53 -42.18 -12.49
N ASP A 77 4.56 -43.30 -13.20
CA ASP A 77 3.45 -44.27 -13.35
C ASP A 77 2.93 -44.85 -12.01
N ASP A 78 3.63 -44.60 -10.90
CA ASP A 78 3.26 -45.04 -9.54
C ASP A 78 2.64 -43.94 -8.65
N GLY A 79 2.53 -42.69 -9.12
CA GLY A 79 1.91 -41.60 -8.37
C GLY A 79 2.67 -41.21 -7.08
N ALA A 80 3.99 -41.38 -7.07
CA ALA A 80 4.84 -41.11 -5.92
C ALA A 80 4.71 -39.66 -5.43
N GLU A 81 4.75 -39.48 -4.11
CA GLU A 81 4.72 -38.17 -3.49
C GLU A 81 6.12 -37.55 -3.52
N ARG A 82 6.21 -36.32 -4.04
CA ARG A 82 7.43 -35.52 -4.06
C ARG A 82 7.33 -34.44 -3.00
N ALA A 83 8.39 -34.28 -2.22
CA ALA A 83 8.55 -33.19 -1.26
C ALA A 83 9.64 -32.22 -1.76
N VAL A 84 9.29 -30.95 -1.95
CA VAL A 84 10.17 -29.92 -2.50
C VAL A 84 10.28 -28.76 -1.51
N ARG A 85 11.48 -28.19 -1.35
CA ARG A 85 11.68 -27.00 -0.52
C ARG A 85 11.13 -25.76 -1.21
N ALA A 86 10.57 -24.86 -0.42
CA ALA A 86 9.98 -23.62 -0.89
C ALA A 86 10.20 -22.48 0.11
N ARG A 87 10.07 -21.25 -0.38
CA ARG A 87 10.20 -20.00 0.38
C ARG A 87 8.86 -19.29 0.45
N VAL A 88 8.51 -18.74 1.61
CA VAL A 88 7.39 -17.79 1.74
C VAL A 88 7.79 -16.48 1.06
N ALA A 89 7.21 -16.22 -0.10
CA ALA A 89 7.51 -15.04 -0.91
C ALA A 89 6.72 -13.79 -0.47
N ALA A 90 5.49 -13.98 0.02
CA ALA A 90 4.65 -12.90 0.53
C ALA A 90 3.59 -13.41 1.51
N LEU A 91 3.20 -12.54 2.47
CA LEU A 91 2.10 -12.73 3.41
C LEU A 91 1.13 -11.55 3.29
N LEU A 92 -0.17 -11.79 3.43
CA LEU A 92 -1.19 -10.75 3.43
C LEU A 92 -2.15 -10.87 4.62
N PRO A 93 -2.23 -9.83 5.48
CA PRO A 93 -1.24 -8.75 5.61
C PRO A 93 0.12 -9.29 6.06
N ASP A 94 1.17 -8.48 5.97
CA ASP A 94 2.47 -8.80 6.57
C ASP A 94 2.29 -9.06 8.07
N GLY A 95 2.58 -10.30 8.49
CA GLY A 95 2.36 -10.74 9.85
C GLY A 95 3.03 -9.86 10.91
N PRO A 96 2.52 -9.88 12.15
CA PRO A 96 3.28 -9.29 13.25
C PRO A 96 4.58 -10.09 13.40
N ARG A 97 5.73 -9.40 13.40
CA ARG A 97 7.06 -10.04 13.55
C ARG A 97 7.10 -10.84 14.87
N PRO A 98 7.71 -12.05 14.90
CA PRO A 98 7.90 -12.78 16.15
C PRO A 98 8.58 -11.89 17.18
N SER A 99 8.08 -11.93 18.42
CA SER A 99 8.77 -11.30 19.53
C SER A 99 10.17 -11.92 19.69
N PRO A 100 11.15 -11.22 20.31
CA PRO A 100 12.53 -11.71 20.48
C PRO A 100 12.65 -13.11 21.08
N ASP A 101 11.62 -13.53 21.81
CA ASP A 101 11.38 -14.82 22.44
C ASP A 101 10.81 -15.91 21.49
N GLY A 102 10.77 -15.67 20.18
CA GLY A 102 10.47 -16.67 19.15
C GLY A 102 9.00 -17.10 19.05
N ARG A 103 8.09 -16.43 19.78
CA ARG A 103 6.65 -16.72 19.71
C ARG A 103 5.97 -15.85 18.66
N ALA A 104 5.20 -16.48 17.78
CA ALA A 104 4.36 -15.77 16.81
C ALA A 104 3.34 -14.88 17.57
N PRO A 105 3.23 -13.57 17.25
CA PRO A 105 2.30 -12.69 17.94
C PRO A 105 0.88 -13.06 17.51
N ARG A 106 0.10 -13.57 18.45
CA ARG A 106 -1.34 -13.76 18.23
C ARG A 106 -2.02 -12.41 18.38
N ALA A 107 -2.79 -11.99 17.38
CA ALA A 107 -3.70 -10.85 17.54
C ALA A 107 -4.57 -11.07 18.79
N ARG A 108 -4.91 -10.00 19.53
CA ARG A 108 -5.89 -10.06 20.63
C ARG A 108 -7.21 -10.59 20.06
N GLY A 109 -7.47 -11.90 20.18
CA GLY A 109 -8.59 -12.59 19.52
C GLY A 109 -8.25 -13.87 18.74
N GLY A 110 -6.96 -14.23 18.56
CA GLY A 110 -6.55 -15.61 18.26
C GLY A 110 -6.47 -16.07 16.79
N GLY A 111 -6.67 -15.21 15.79
CA GLY A 111 -6.57 -15.58 14.37
C GLY A 111 -5.85 -14.53 13.49
N TRP A 112 -5.40 -14.94 12.30
CA TRP A 112 -4.76 -14.03 11.34
C TRP A 112 -5.80 -13.14 10.65
N PRO A 113 -5.55 -11.82 10.56
CA PRO A 113 -6.48 -10.89 9.94
C PRO A 113 -6.70 -11.19 8.45
N PRO A 114 -7.90 -10.92 7.88
CA PRO A 114 -8.09 -11.00 6.44
C PRO A 114 -7.14 -10.02 5.69
N PRO A 115 -6.78 -10.28 4.42
CA PRO A 115 -7.26 -11.38 3.59
C PRO A 115 -6.61 -12.73 3.90
N ASP A 116 -5.61 -12.84 4.79
CA ASP A 116 -5.02 -14.14 5.19
C ASP A 116 -4.58 -15.01 3.99
N LEU A 117 -3.80 -14.43 3.08
CA LEU A 117 -3.27 -15.09 1.88
C LEU A 117 -1.74 -15.08 1.87
N ALA A 118 -1.13 -16.13 1.34
CA ALA A 118 0.32 -16.20 1.15
C ALA A 118 0.71 -16.82 -0.18
N LEU A 119 1.82 -16.34 -0.73
CA LEU A 119 2.48 -16.94 -1.88
C LEU A 119 3.74 -17.65 -1.42
N VAL A 120 3.90 -18.88 -1.90
CA VAL A 120 5.05 -19.75 -1.64
C VAL A 120 5.71 -20.07 -2.98
N GLU A 121 7.02 -19.79 -3.07
CA GLU A 121 7.85 -19.99 -4.26
C GLU A 121 8.68 -21.27 -4.08
N LEU A 122 8.57 -22.21 -5.01
CA LEU A 122 9.38 -23.43 -5.00
C LEU A 122 10.84 -23.09 -5.33
N LEU A 123 11.77 -23.71 -4.61
CA LEU A 123 13.21 -23.52 -4.84
C LEU A 123 13.74 -24.40 -5.99
N GLU A 124 12.96 -25.40 -6.41
CA GLU A 124 13.29 -26.30 -7.51
C GLU A 124 12.22 -26.22 -8.61
N LYS A 125 12.66 -26.28 -9.87
CA LYS A 125 11.75 -26.40 -11.01
C LYS A 125 11.29 -27.84 -11.14
N VAL A 126 9.98 -28.05 -11.00
CA VAL A 126 9.34 -29.37 -11.03
C VAL A 126 8.04 -29.26 -11.79
N ASP A 127 7.70 -30.28 -12.58
CA ASP A 127 6.43 -30.31 -13.30
C ASP A 127 5.29 -30.61 -12.32
N HIS A 128 4.23 -29.80 -12.42
CA HIS A 128 3.05 -29.95 -11.59
C HIS A 128 1.83 -29.39 -12.35
N PRO A 129 0.61 -29.89 -12.06
CA PRO A 129 -0.61 -29.26 -12.55
C PRO A 129 -0.78 -27.88 -11.90
N CYS A 130 -1.48 -26.97 -12.59
CA CYS A 130 -1.89 -25.68 -12.03
C CYS A 130 -3.41 -25.54 -12.09
N VAL A 131 -4.03 -25.04 -11.02
CA VAL A 131 -5.44 -24.69 -11.08
C VAL A 131 -5.68 -23.51 -12.02
N TYR A 132 -6.90 -23.35 -12.51
CA TYR A 132 -7.32 -22.14 -13.22
C TYR A 132 -7.95 -21.13 -12.26
N LEU A 133 -7.34 -19.95 -12.11
CA LEU A 133 -7.79 -18.90 -11.22
C LEU A 133 -8.82 -18.03 -11.95
N SER A 134 -9.93 -17.73 -11.27
CA SER A 134 -10.94 -16.86 -11.84
C SER A 134 -10.37 -15.45 -12.08
N PRO A 135 -10.44 -14.93 -13.31
CA PRO A 135 -10.16 -13.51 -13.56
C PRO A 135 -11.35 -12.60 -13.13
N HIS A 136 -12.48 -13.20 -12.73
CA HIS A 136 -13.71 -12.47 -12.40
C HIS A 136 -13.67 -11.98 -10.94
N GLY A 137 -13.63 -10.67 -10.73
CA GLY A 137 -13.65 -10.06 -9.38
C GLY A 137 -14.99 -10.15 -8.64
N SER A 138 -15.99 -10.85 -9.20
CA SER A 138 -17.33 -11.03 -8.62
C SER A 138 -17.73 -12.50 -8.52
N ALA A 139 -16.78 -13.43 -8.51
CA ALA A 139 -17.09 -14.85 -8.68
C ALA A 139 -18.08 -15.41 -7.63
N PHE A 140 -18.13 -14.81 -6.44
CA PHE A 140 -19.09 -15.11 -5.37
C PHE A 140 -20.36 -14.21 -5.34
N SER A 141 -20.69 -13.49 -6.40
CA SER A 141 -21.82 -12.53 -6.42
C SER A 141 -23.23 -13.17 -6.46
N GLY A 142 -23.38 -14.45 -6.12
CA GLY A 142 -24.66 -15.13 -6.03
C GLY A 142 -24.61 -16.33 -5.08
N GLU A 143 -25.79 -16.84 -4.67
CA GLU A 143 -25.97 -18.08 -3.91
C GLU A 143 -25.59 -19.28 -4.80
N GLY A 144 -24.28 -19.53 -4.91
CA GLY A 144 -23.70 -20.58 -5.74
C GLY A 144 -23.30 -21.81 -4.94
N GLU A 145 -23.38 -22.98 -5.57
CA GLU A 145 -22.69 -24.18 -5.11
C GLU A 145 -21.21 -24.08 -5.50
N VAL A 146 -20.34 -24.30 -4.52
CA VAL A 146 -18.89 -24.35 -4.66
C VAL A 146 -18.39 -25.65 -4.08
N ARG A 147 -17.20 -26.09 -4.48
CA ARG A 147 -16.50 -27.18 -3.79
C ARG A 147 -15.18 -26.73 -3.25
N HIS A 148 -14.75 -27.40 -2.20
CA HIS A 148 -13.44 -27.19 -1.61
C HIS A 148 -12.66 -28.50 -1.64
N SER A 149 -11.35 -28.40 -1.78
CA SER A 149 -10.41 -29.50 -1.60
C SER A 149 -9.32 -29.06 -0.62
N GLY A 150 -8.87 -29.96 0.23
CA GLY A 150 -7.83 -29.65 1.21
C GLY A 150 -7.41 -30.90 1.97
N TRP A 151 -6.21 -30.87 2.52
CA TRP A 151 -5.67 -31.96 3.31
C TRP A 151 -6.07 -31.82 4.78
N ALA A 152 -6.35 -32.94 5.43
CA ALA A 152 -6.66 -32.98 6.86
C ALA A 152 -6.09 -34.26 7.49
N VAL A 153 -5.68 -34.19 8.75
CA VAL A 153 -5.20 -35.37 9.47
C VAL A 153 -6.39 -36.19 9.95
N MET A 154 -6.58 -37.38 9.37
CA MET A 154 -7.69 -38.28 9.66
C MET A 154 -7.15 -39.65 10.05
N GLY A 155 -7.42 -40.08 11.28
CA GLY A 155 -6.88 -41.34 11.80
C GLY A 155 -5.35 -41.33 11.94
N GLY A 156 -4.75 -40.17 12.20
CA GLY A 156 -3.30 -39.99 12.35
C GLY A 156 -2.54 -39.70 11.06
N GLU A 157 -3.18 -39.78 9.90
CA GLU A 157 -2.54 -39.61 8.59
C GLU A 157 -3.17 -38.45 7.79
N PRO A 158 -2.37 -37.64 7.07
CA PRO A 158 -2.90 -36.64 6.15
C PRO A 158 -3.67 -37.30 5.00
N ARG A 159 -4.93 -36.90 4.81
CA ARG A 159 -5.78 -37.34 3.71
C ARG A 159 -6.36 -36.14 2.98
N LEU A 160 -6.46 -36.25 1.66
CA LEU A 160 -7.16 -35.26 0.84
C LEU A 160 -8.67 -35.42 1.08
N VAL A 161 -9.31 -34.32 1.42
CA VAL A 161 -10.75 -34.22 1.69
C VAL A 161 -11.34 -33.21 0.70
N THR A 162 -12.39 -33.64 -0.01
CA THR A 162 -13.15 -32.80 -0.93
C THR A 162 -14.60 -32.75 -0.46
N GLY A 163 -15.21 -31.56 -0.50
CA GLY A 163 -16.58 -31.34 -0.03
C GLY A 163 -17.33 -30.28 -0.82
N SER A 164 -18.65 -30.24 -0.67
CA SER A 164 -19.57 -29.30 -1.32
C SER A 164 -20.10 -28.28 -0.32
N CYS A 165 -20.10 -27.02 -0.72
CA CYS A 165 -20.63 -25.92 0.06
C CYS A 165 -21.51 -25.01 -0.78
N ARG A 166 -22.34 -24.22 -0.11
CA ARG A 166 -23.10 -23.11 -0.68
C ARG A 166 -22.56 -21.80 -0.12
N VAL A 167 -22.55 -20.79 -0.98
CA VAL A 167 -22.23 -19.41 -0.63
C VAL A 167 -23.39 -18.81 0.16
N LEU A 168 -23.17 -18.50 1.44
CA LEU A 168 -24.20 -17.95 2.35
C LEU A 168 -24.20 -16.42 2.42
N GLY A 169 -23.19 -15.77 1.83
CA GLY A 169 -23.06 -14.31 1.83
C GLY A 169 -21.63 -13.84 2.03
N ASN A 170 -21.42 -12.54 1.83
CA ASN A 170 -20.13 -11.91 2.04
C ASN A 170 -20.00 -11.43 3.50
N VAL A 171 -18.79 -11.47 4.02
CA VAL A 171 -18.43 -10.91 5.32
C VAL A 171 -17.36 -9.85 5.11
N ASP A 172 -17.59 -8.67 5.66
CA ASP A 172 -16.60 -7.61 5.66
C ASP A 172 -15.49 -7.95 6.66
N GLY A 173 -14.26 -7.90 6.20
CA GLY A 173 -13.07 -7.88 7.06
C GLY A 173 -12.57 -6.45 7.10
N GLY A 174 -12.03 -5.98 8.22
CA GLY A 174 -11.47 -4.63 8.36
C GLY A 174 -10.20 -4.37 7.52
N PHE A 175 -10.25 -4.73 6.23
CA PHE A 175 -9.37 -4.38 5.11
C PHE A 175 -10.21 -4.01 3.87
N GLY A 176 -11.53 -3.84 4.00
CA GLY A 176 -12.45 -3.46 2.94
C GLY A 176 -13.65 -4.40 2.74
N PRO A 177 -14.69 -3.92 2.02
CA PRO A 177 -15.93 -4.66 1.83
C PRO A 177 -15.69 -5.97 1.07
N ARG A 178 -16.44 -7.02 1.43
CA ARG A 178 -16.47 -8.31 0.72
C ARG A 178 -15.11 -9.00 0.61
N THR A 179 -14.29 -8.91 1.65
CA THR A 179 -12.99 -9.62 1.66
C THR A 179 -13.16 -11.14 1.85
N GLN A 180 -14.18 -11.54 2.61
CA GLN A 180 -14.41 -12.93 3.01
C GLN A 180 -15.81 -13.39 2.59
N VAL A 181 -15.98 -14.71 2.48
CA VAL A 181 -17.27 -15.35 2.14
C VAL A 181 -17.57 -16.43 3.15
N ARG A 182 -18.81 -16.46 3.62
CA ARG A 182 -19.32 -17.52 4.47
C ARG A 182 -19.84 -18.67 3.62
N LEU A 183 -19.41 -19.88 3.95
CA LEU A 183 -19.79 -21.13 3.32
C LEU A 183 -20.62 -21.97 4.29
N GLY A 184 -21.67 -22.61 3.79
CA GLY A 184 -22.47 -23.60 4.52
C GLY A 184 -22.55 -24.91 3.75
N GLY A 185 -22.79 -26.03 4.43
CA GLY A 185 -22.80 -27.36 3.81
C GLY A 185 -21.82 -28.29 4.49
N ASP A 186 -21.02 -29.01 3.70
CA ASP A 186 -20.06 -30.00 4.21
C ASP A 186 -19.08 -29.38 5.23
N LEU A 187 -18.60 -30.22 6.16
CA LEU A 187 -17.73 -29.77 7.23
C LEU A 187 -16.33 -29.44 6.71
N ILE A 188 -15.88 -28.22 6.96
CA ILE A 188 -14.47 -27.84 6.81
C ILE A 188 -13.76 -28.17 8.13
N VAL A 189 -12.74 -29.02 8.06
CA VAL A 189 -12.00 -29.50 9.24
C VAL A 189 -10.60 -28.87 9.33
N PRO A 190 -9.95 -28.89 10.51
CA PRO A 190 -8.58 -28.40 10.67
C PRO A 190 -7.60 -29.05 9.67
N GLY A 191 -6.70 -28.24 9.11
CA GLY A 191 -5.73 -28.65 8.09
C GLY A 191 -6.12 -28.22 6.67
N MET A 192 -7.41 -28.06 6.38
CA MET A 192 -7.90 -27.71 5.04
C MET A 192 -7.63 -26.24 4.67
N SER A 193 -7.25 -25.40 5.64
CA SER A 193 -6.88 -24.00 5.43
C SER A 193 -5.79 -23.88 4.38
N GLY A 194 -5.99 -22.95 3.44
CA GLY A 194 -5.16 -22.77 2.25
C GLY A 194 -5.60 -23.59 1.02
N GLY A 195 -6.56 -24.52 1.15
CA GLY A 195 -7.09 -25.29 0.03
C GLY A 195 -7.97 -24.48 -0.95
N PRO A 196 -8.10 -24.89 -2.23
CA PRO A 196 -8.87 -24.14 -3.22
C PRO A 196 -10.39 -24.27 -3.01
N VAL A 197 -11.11 -23.20 -3.32
CA VAL A 197 -12.58 -23.17 -3.47
C VAL A 197 -12.93 -22.92 -4.93
N VAL A 198 -13.71 -23.83 -5.54
CA VAL A 198 -13.96 -23.90 -6.98
C VAL A 198 -15.44 -23.70 -7.27
N ASP A 199 -15.74 -22.84 -8.25
CA ASP A 199 -17.07 -22.71 -8.84
C ASP A 199 -17.31 -23.83 -9.86
N PHE A 200 -18.23 -24.73 -9.54
CA PHE A 200 -18.52 -25.93 -10.36
C PHE A 200 -19.31 -25.64 -11.63
N ARG A 201 -19.88 -24.45 -11.78
CA ARG A 201 -20.52 -24.04 -13.05
C ARG A 201 -19.50 -23.56 -14.05
N ARG A 202 -18.45 -22.89 -13.57
CA ARG A 202 -17.41 -22.27 -14.43
C ARG A 202 -16.12 -23.06 -14.52
N GLY A 203 -15.87 -23.97 -13.58
CA GLY A 203 -14.60 -24.67 -13.45
C GLY A 203 -13.46 -23.70 -13.14
N GLU A 204 -13.68 -22.74 -12.23
CA GLU A 204 -12.69 -21.72 -11.88
C GLU A 204 -12.46 -21.75 -10.37
N VAL A 205 -11.22 -21.58 -9.91
CA VAL A 205 -10.92 -21.33 -8.50
C VAL A 205 -11.28 -19.88 -8.18
N VAL A 206 -12.18 -19.71 -7.23
CA VAL A 206 -12.80 -18.43 -6.85
C VAL A 206 -12.38 -17.97 -5.46
N GLY A 207 -11.81 -18.87 -4.64
CA GLY A 207 -11.34 -18.53 -3.32
C GLY A 207 -10.42 -19.56 -2.68
N VAL A 208 -10.04 -19.30 -1.43
CA VAL A 208 -9.14 -20.09 -0.59
C VAL A 208 -9.83 -20.38 0.73
N VAL A 209 -9.87 -21.64 1.16
CA VAL A 209 -10.43 -22.05 2.46
C VAL A 209 -9.60 -21.41 3.58
N LYS A 210 -10.23 -20.68 4.50
CA LYS A 210 -9.55 -20.03 5.63
C LYS A 210 -9.74 -20.74 6.95
N ALA A 211 -10.99 -20.95 7.33
CA ALA A 211 -11.32 -21.46 8.65
C ALA A 211 -12.65 -22.22 8.62
N LYS A 212 -12.85 -23.07 9.61
CA LYS A 212 -14.14 -23.70 9.89
C LYS A 212 -15.12 -22.69 10.51
N ALA A 213 -16.41 -22.96 10.43
CA ALA A 213 -17.41 -22.20 11.18
C ALA A 213 -17.40 -22.63 12.66
N ASP A 214 -17.56 -21.67 13.58
CA ASP A 214 -17.80 -21.96 14.99
C ASP A 214 -19.29 -22.27 15.19
N GLY A 215 -19.65 -23.56 15.22
CA GLY A 215 -21.03 -24.00 15.46
C GLY A 215 -21.37 -25.37 14.87
N VAL A 216 -22.62 -25.81 15.09
CA VAL A 216 -23.12 -27.16 14.72
C VAL A 216 -23.51 -27.26 13.24
N GLN A 217 -23.64 -26.15 12.50
CA GLN A 217 -24.25 -26.11 11.17
C GLN A 217 -23.31 -26.44 9.98
N GLY A 218 -22.08 -26.91 10.21
CA GLY A 218 -21.12 -27.24 9.13
C GLY A 218 -20.64 -26.00 8.34
N GLY A 219 -19.82 -26.20 7.31
CA GLY A 219 -19.25 -25.12 6.49
C GLY A 219 -18.04 -24.40 7.10
N GLY A 220 -17.80 -23.16 6.65
CA GLY A 220 -16.62 -22.37 7.04
C GLY A 220 -16.50 -21.03 6.33
N MET A 221 -15.29 -20.50 6.29
CA MET A 221 -14.94 -19.21 5.70
C MET A 221 -13.96 -19.42 4.56
N ALA A 222 -14.15 -18.66 3.49
CA ALA A 222 -13.22 -18.58 2.37
C ALA A 222 -12.82 -17.13 2.09
N ILE A 223 -11.59 -16.96 1.60
CA ILE A 223 -11.06 -15.70 1.09
C ILE A 223 -11.25 -15.67 -0.41
N ARG A 224 -11.68 -14.54 -0.95
CA ARG A 224 -11.92 -14.40 -2.39
C ARG A 224 -10.60 -14.23 -3.14
N ILE A 225 -10.47 -14.85 -4.31
CA ILE A 225 -9.20 -14.87 -5.06
C ILE A 225 -8.76 -13.48 -5.51
N GLU A 226 -9.69 -12.55 -5.74
CA GLU A 226 -9.38 -11.17 -6.09
C GLU A 226 -8.60 -10.41 -5.01
N GLN A 227 -8.60 -10.89 -3.76
CA GLN A 227 -7.83 -10.27 -2.68
C GLN A 227 -6.31 -10.40 -2.90
N LEU A 228 -5.85 -11.29 -3.78
CA LEU A 228 -4.45 -11.34 -4.22
C LEU A 228 -3.97 -10.02 -4.85
N ARG A 229 -4.88 -9.21 -5.42
CA ARG A 229 -4.56 -7.88 -5.95
C ARG A 229 -4.08 -6.91 -4.87
N ARG A 230 -4.19 -7.25 -3.58
CA ARG A 230 -3.65 -6.46 -2.46
C ARG A 230 -2.17 -6.72 -2.19
N LEU A 231 -1.53 -7.69 -2.85
CA LEU A 231 -0.10 -7.95 -2.67
C LEU A 231 0.69 -6.66 -2.86
N PRO A 232 1.55 -6.26 -1.90
CA PRO A 232 2.31 -5.03 -2.05
C PRO A 232 3.21 -5.13 -3.28
N PHE A 233 3.46 -4.00 -3.92
CA PHE A 233 4.62 -3.89 -4.82
C PHE A 233 5.88 -4.14 -3.98
N GLY A 234 6.77 -5.01 -4.45
CA GLY A 234 8.07 -5.21 -3.80
C GLY A 234 8.83 -3.88 -3.66
N PRO A 235 9.77 -3.77 -2.70
CA PRO A 235 10.58 -2.57 -2.59
C PRO A 235 11.32 -2.31 -3.91
N ALA A 236 11.22 -1.10 -4.44
CA ALA A 236 12.08 -0.64 -5.52
C ALA A 236 13.49 -0.47 -4.93
N MET A 237 14.42 -1.35 -5.30
CA MET A 237 15.82 -1.15 -4.95
C MET A 237 16.45 -0.21 -5.99
N PRO A 238 17.49 0.58 -5.64
CA PRO A 238 18.07 1.58 -6.54
C PRO A 238 18.45 1.04 -7.94
N ASP A 239 18.77 -0.25 -8.04
CA ASP A 239 19.22 -0.91 -9.28
C ASP A 239 18.26 -2.00 -9.80
N GLN A 240 17.07 -2.15 -9.18
CA GLN A 240 16.09 -3.17 -9.60
C GLN A 240 14.67 -2.60 -9.56
N PRO A 241 13.90 -2.71 -10.65
CA PRO A 241 12.50 -2.27 -10.64
C PRO A 241 11.72 -3.06 -9.58
N ALA A 242 10.74 -2.40 -8.95
CA ALA A 242 9.86 -3.05 -7.99
C ALA A 242 9.21 -4.28 -8.63
N GLN A 243 9.39 -5.46 -8.01
CA GLN A 243 8.75 -6.68 -8.48
C GLN A 243 7.30 -6.69 -8.03
N ASP A 244 6.37 -6.73 -8.99
CA ASP A 244 4.96 -7.01 -8.72
C ASP A 244 4.74 -8.54 -8.72
N LEU A 245 4.73 -9.13 -7.53
CA LEU A 245 4.53 -10.58 -7.36
C LEU A 245 3.16 -11.03 -7.88
N TYR A 246 2.11 -10.23 -7.69
CA TYR A 246 0.78 -10.55 -8.19
C TYR A 246 0.81 -10.72 -9.72
N GLN A 247 1.39 -9.73 -10.41
CA GLN A 247 1.48 -9.77 -11.86
C GLN A 247 2.42 -10.86 -12.36
N THR A 248 3.53 -11.12 -11.66
CA THR A 248 4.49 -12.19 -11.99
C THR A 248 3.80 -13.56 -12.00
N VAL A 249 3.07 -13.86 -10.92
CA VAL A 249 2.34 -15.13 -10.78
C VAL A 249 1.24 -15.25 -11.83
N LEU A 250 0.43 -14.20 -12.05
CA LEU A 250 -0.67 -14.30 -13.01
C LEU A 250 -0.22 -14.34 -14.47
N HIS A 251 0.90 -13.71 -14.81
CA HIS A 251 1.50 -13.86 -16.14
C HIS A 251 1.97 -15.30 -16.36
N SER A 252 2.67 -15.88 -15.39
CA SER A 252 3.12 -17.27 -15.45
C SER A 252 1.94 -18.25 -15.50
N HIS A 253 0.87 -17.98 -14.75
CA HIS A 253 -0.40 -18.71 -14.80
C HIS A 253 -1.02 -18.73 -16.20
N ASP A 254 -1.18 -17.55 -16.81
CA ASP A 254 -1.84 -17.43 -18.12
C ASP A 254 -1.02 -18.11 -19.22
N LEU A 255 0.32 -18.02 -19.15
CA LEU A 255 1.21 -18.73 -20.07
C LEU A 255 1.12 -20.25 -19.91
N PHE A 256 1.05 -20.75 -18.68
CA PHE A 256 0.89 -22.18 -18.42
C PHE A 256 -0.37 -22.72 -19.08
N HIS A 257 -1.53 -22.12 -18.79
CA HIS A 257 -2.81 -22.58 -19.36
C HIS A 257 -2.88 -22.40 -20.88
N ALA A 258 -2.24 -21.37 -21.44
CA ALA A 258 -2.14 -21.21 -22.88
C ALA A 258 -1.24 -22.29 -23.54
N GLY A 259 -0.16 -22.68 -22.87
CA GLY A 259 0.73 -23.77 -23.30
C GLY A 259 0.01 -25.12 -23.34
N GLU A 260 -0.79 -25.42 -22.33
CA GLU A 260 -1.59 -26.65 -22.23
C GLU A 260 -2.55 -26.85 -23.41
N LEU A 261 -3.03 -25.76 -24.04
CA LEU A 261 -3.89 -25.87 -25.24
C LEU A 261 -3.19 -26.50 -26.45
N THR A 262 -1.87 -26.57 -26.44
CA THR A 262 -1.04 -27.14 -27.50
C THR A 262 -0.41 -28.49 -27.12
N ALA A 263 -0.54 -28.91 -25.86
CA ALA A 263 0.01 -30.17 -25.38
C ALA A 263 -0.84 -31.36 -25.88
N PRO A 264 -0.22 -32.46 -26.37
CA PRO A 264 -0.96 -33.55 -27.02
C PRO A 264 -1.51 -34.63 -26.06
N VAL A 265 -1.20 -34.59 -24.76
CA VAL A 265 -1.28 -35.77 -23.87
C VAL A 265 -2.46 -35.74 -22.88
N HIS A 266 -2.95 -34.56 -22.49
CA HIS A 266 -4.01 -34.43 -21.47
C HIS A 266 -5.08 -33.42 -21.88
N ALA A 267 -6.32 -33.63 -21.43
CA ALA A 267 -7.39 -32.64 -21.61
C ALA A 267 -7.01 -31.36 -20.87
N ALA A 268 -6.88 -30.25 -21.59
CA ALA A 268 -6.54 -28.98 -20.96
C ALA A 268 -7.66 -28.54 -20.02
N TRP A 269 -7.34 -27.74 -19.01
CA TRP A 269 -8.35 -27.20 -18.09
C TRP A 269 -9.50 -26.50 -18.85
N ALA A 270 -9.17 -25.79 -19.92
CA ALA A 270 -10.13 -25.12 -20.79
C ALA A 270 -11.11 -26.08 -21.49
N ASP A 271 -10.70 -27.33 -21.75
CA ASP A 271 -11.56 -28.35 -22.36
C ASP A 271 -12.60 -28.85 -21.34
N VAL A 272 -12.19 -29.09 -20.09
CA VAL A 272 -13.11 -29.40 -18.99
C VAL A 272 -14.09 -28.26 -18.74
N GLN A 273 -13.63 -27.01 -18.77
CA GLN A 273 -14.51 -25.84 -18.69
C GLN A 273 -15.51 -25.78 -19.84
N GLN A 274 -15.10 -26.14 -21.06
CA GLN A 274 -16.00 -26.19 -22.20
C GLN A 274 -17.08 -27.27 -22.01
N MET A 275 -16.71 -28.46 -21.54
CA MET A 275 -17.66 -29.52 -21.21
C MET A 275 -18.69 -29.08 -20.16
N LEU A 276 -18.26 -28.32 -19.13
CA LEU A 276 -19.16 -27.77 -18.12
C LEU A 276 -20.14 -26.74 -18.70
N VAL A 277 -19.69 -25.88 -19.62
CA VAL A 277 -20.54 -24.92 -20.32
C VAL A 277 -21.59 -25.63 -21.17
N ASP A 278 -21.16 -26.63 -21.94
CA ASP A 278 -22.01 -27.38 -22.87
C ASP A 278 -23.04 -28.25 -22.12
N GLY A 279 -22.62 -28.93 -21.05
CA GLY A 279 -23.50 -29.75 -20.20
C GLY A 279 -24.38 -28.93 -19.24
N GLY A 280 -23.94 -27.74 -18.83
CA GLY A 280 -24.60 -26.88 -17.85
C GLY A 280 -25.66 -25.92 -18.41
N ARG A 281 -25.87 -25.89 -19.74
CA ARG A 281 -26.76 -24.95 -20.44
C ARG A 281 -26.54 -23.48 -20.05
N LEU A 282 -25.28 -23.09 -19.84
CA LEU A 282 -24.95 -21.67 -19.65
C LEU A 282 -25.19 -20.90 -20.95
N PRO A 283 -25.56 -19.61 -20.88
CA PRO A 283 -25.73 -18.82 -22.10
C PRO A 283 -24.41 -18.76 -22.88
N PRO A 284 -24.46 -18.79 -24.23
CA PRO A 284 -23.28 -18.70 -25.06
C PRO A 284 -22.54 -17.38 -24.78
N ARG A 285 -21.21 -17.47 -24.66
CA ARG A 285 -20.31 -16.33 -24.44
C ARG A 285 -19.65 -15.92 -25.76
N ALA A 286 -19.18 -14.67 -25.87
CA ALA A 286 -18.42 -14.18 -27.03
C ALA A 286 -17.20 -15.03 -27.37
N LEU A 287 -16.51 -15.52 -26.33
CA LEU A 287 -15.35 -16.39 -26.45
C LEU A 287 -15.62 -17.72 -25.77
N ASN A 288 -15.39 -18.81 -26.49
CA ASN A 288 -15.33 -20.15 -25.91
C ASN A 288 -14.13 -20.27 -24.94
N CYS A 289 -14.08 -21.33 -24.14
CA CYS A 289 -13.07 -21.46 -23.08
C CYS A 289 -11.64 -21.47 -23.64
N ARG A 290 -11.39 -22.16 -24.75
CA ARG A 290 -10.06 -22.19 -25.41
C ARG A 290 -9.66 -20.84 -25.98
N GLN A 291 -10.57 -20.13 -26.66
CA GLN A 291 -10.33 -18.78 -27.19
C GLN A 291 -10.02 -17.79 -26.07
N TYR A 292 -10.71 -17.91 -24.94
CA TYR A 292 -10.47 -17.06 -23.78
C TYR A 292 -9.08 -17.28 -23.17
N VAL A 293 -8.68 -18.53 -22.97
CA VAL A 293 -7.34 -18.86 -22.46
C VAL A 293 -6.24 -18.40 -23.43
N ARG A 294 -6.44 -18.53 -24.75
CA ARG A 294 -5.50 -17.98 -25.75
C ARG A 294 -5.35 -16.47 -25.64
N LEU A 295 -6.46 -15.74 -25.46
CA LEU A 295 -6.41 -14.29 -25.26
C LEU A 295 -5.59 -13.93 -24.02
N LEU A 296 -5.83 -14.61 -22.89
CA LEU A 296 -5.05 -14.37 -21.67
C LEU A 296 -3.56 -14.68 -21.89
N GLY A 297 -3.22 -15.76 -22.61
CA GLY A 297 -1.85 -16.08 -23.00
C GLY A 297 -1.18 -15.01 -23.87
N HIS A 298 -1.92 -14.39 -24.80
CA HIS A 298 -1.41 -13.25 -25.59
C HIS A 298 -1.20 -11.97 -24.77
N LEU A 299 -1.92 -11.80 -23.65
CA LEU A 299 -1.84 -10.64 -22.76
C LEU A 299 -0.82 -10.79 -21.62
N ALA A 300 -0.57 -12.02 -21.15
CA ALA A 300 0.77 -12.42 -20.74
C ALA A 300 1.72 -12.24 -21.95
N TRP A 301 3.00 -12.54 -21.98
CA TRP A 301 3.95 -12.00 -23.00
C TRP A 301 4.09 -10.47 -23.11
N LEU A 302 3.03 -9.66 -22.97
CA LEU A 302 3.12 -8.21 -22.92
C LEU A 302 3.65 -7.75 -21.56
N PRO A 303 4.43 -6.65 -21.52
CA PRO A 303 4.75 -5.96 -20.27
C PRO A 303 3.47 -5.55 -19.56
N LEU A 304 3.52 -5.63 -18.25
CA LEU A 304 2.37 -5.44 -17.38
C LEU A 304 1.93 -3.97 -17.38
N PRO A 305 0.63 -3.69 -17.17
CA PRO A 305 0.15 -2.33 -17.13
C PRO A 305 0.67 -1.60 -15.90
N ASP A 306 0.90 -0.31 -16.06
CA ASP A 306 0.73 0.60 -14.94
C ASP A 306 -0.75 0.61 -14.50
N PRO A 307 -1.06 0.43 -13.20
CA PRO A 307 -2.43 0.47 -12.68
C PRO A 307 -3.24 1.70 -13.10
N VAL A 308 -2.60 2.88 -13.18
CA VAL A 308 -3.23 4.13 -13.63
C VAL A 308 -3.61 4.01 -15.10
N VAL A 309 -2.69 3.54 -15.95
CA VAL A 309 -2.98 3.29 -17.38
C VAL A 309 -4.11 2.27 -17.53
N GLN A 310 -4.10 1.18 -16.77
CA GLN A 310 -5.16 0.18 -16.83
C GLN A 310 -6.52 0.75 -16.46
N ARG A 311 -6.57 1.59 -15.41
CA ARG A 311 -7.77 2.27 -14.97
C ARG A 311 -8.26 3.27 -16.03
N ASP A 312 -7.38 4.06 -16.63
CA ASP A 312 -7.75 5.04 -17.65
C ASP A 312 -8.29 4.37 -18.93
N LEU A 313 -7.68 3.25 -19.33
CA LEU A 313 -8.19 2.41 -20.41
C LEU A 313 -9.62 1.95 -20.12
N LEU A 314 -9.88 1.53 -18.88
CA LEU A 314 -11.18 1.06 -18.43
C LEU A 314 -12.21 2.19 -18.35
N ALA A 315 -11.80 3.35 -17.82
CA ALA A 315 -12.59 4.58 -17.77
C ALA A 315 -13.07 4.99 -19.16
N GLY A 316 -12.14 5.06 -20.11
CA GLY A 316 -12.46 5.43 -21.49
C GLY A 316 -13.29 4.37 -22.23
N LEU A 317 -13.42 3.16 -21.70
CA LEU A 317 -14.27 2.11 -22.28
C LEU A 317 -15.68 2.11 -21.69
N LEU A 318 -15.79 2.29 -20.37
CA LEU A 318 -17.05 2.21 -19.63
C LEU A 318 -17.72 3.57 -19.40
N GLY A 319 -17.04 4.67 -19.74
CA GLY A 319 -17.52 6.05 -19.56
C GLY A 319 -17.51 6.54 -18.11
N THR A 320 -17.49 5.65 -17.12
CA THR A 320 -17.38 5.98 -15.69
C THR A 320 -16.63 4.88 -14.92
N VAL A 321 -15.87 5.29 -13.89
CA VAL A 321 -15.02 4.41 -13.04
C VAL A 321 -15.60 4.23 -11.63
N ARG A 322 -16.80 4.77 -11.36
CA ARG A 322 -17.33 4.86 -9.99
C ARG A 322 -17.57 3.49 -9.33
N ASP A 323 -17.68 2.41 -10.12
CA ASP A 323 -18.04 1.07 -9.65
C ASP A 323 -16.97 0.00 -9.99
N LEU A 324 -15.68 0.33 -9.91
CA LEU A 324 -14.66 -0.70 -10.03
C LEU A 324 -14.69 -1.67 -8.85
N PRO A 325 -14.47 -2.99 -9.10
CA PRO A 325 -14.34 -3.94 -8.01
C PRO A 325 -13.13 -3.57 -7.14
N LEU A 326 -13.26 -3.77 -5.83
CA LEU A 326 -12.16 -3.65 -4.88
C LEU A 326 -11.69 -5.06 -4.46
N PRO A 327 -10.38 -5.35 -4.52
CA PRO A 327 -9.29 -4.47 -4.96
C PRO A 327 -9.29 -4.23 -6.49
N PRO A 328 -8.78 -3.07 -6.95
CA PRO A 328 -8.86 -2.66 -8.35
C PRO A 328 -8.10 -3.63 -9.28
N PRO A 329 -8.53 -3.77 -10.55
CA PRO A 329 -7.77 -4.51 -11.58
C PRO A 329 -6.30 -4.07 -11.65
N ARG A 330 -5.37 -5.02 -11.67
CA ARG A 330 -3.92 -4.77 -11.69
C ARG A 330 -3.18 -5.43 -12.86
N ALA A 331 -3.77 -6.42 -13.53
CA ALA A 331 -3.21 -7.06 -14.70
C ALA A 331 -4.17 -6.96 -15.89
N TRP A 332 -3.66 -7.03 -17.14
CA TRP A 332 -4.49 -6.99 -18.36
C TRP A 332 -5.67 -7.97 -18.30
N ARG A 333 -5.45 -9.17 -17.75
CA ARG A 333 -6.47 -10.21 -17.56
C ARG A 333 -7.63 -9.80 -16.66
N ASP A 334 -7.41 -8.91 -15.69
CA ASP A 334 -8.45 -8.50 -14.74
C ASP A 334 -9.54 -7.69 -15.42
N THR A 335 -9.14 -6.80 -16.34
CA THR A 335 -10.09 -6.03 -17.14
C THR A 335 -10.85 -6.93 -18.11
N VAL A 336 -10.16 -7.91 -18.71
CA VAL A 336 -10.80 -8.94 -19.55
C VAL A 336 -11.84 -9.74 -18.74
N GLY A 337 -11.50 -10.14 -17.50
CA GLY A 337 -12.44 -10.79 -16.57
C GLY A 337 -13.63 -9.91 -16.22
N LEU A 338 -13.41 -8.61 -15.97
CA LEU A 338 -14.49 -7.66 -15.68
C LEU A 338 -15.45 -7.48 -16.87
N LEU A 339 -14.92 -7.32 -18.08
CA LEU A 339 -15.73 -7.19 -19.30
C LEU A 339 -16.52 -8.47 -19.56
N ARG A 340 -15.92 -9.65 -19.35
CA ARG A 340 -16.60 -10.94 -19.49
C ARG A 340 -17.70 -11.13 -18.45
N ALA A 341 -17.53 -10.66 -17.21
CA ALA A 341 -18.58 -10.72 -16.20
C ALA A 341 -19.82 -9.89 -16.55
N ARG A 342 -19.67 -8.85 -17.37
CA ARG A 342 -20.73 -7.91 -17.76
C ARG A 342 -21.42 -8.27 -19.08
N GLU A 343 -21.08 -9.41 -19.68
CA GLU A 343 -21.45 -9.79 -21.04
C GLU A 343 -22.91 -10.27 -21.21
N THR A 344 -23.82 -9.92 -20.30
CA THR A 344 -25.13 -10.59 -20.20
C THR A 344 -26.10 -10.30 -21.35
N SER A 345 -25.94 -9.18 -22.09
CA SER A 345 -26.66 -8.87 -23.34
C SER A 345 -25.95 -7.74 -24.10
N GLY A 346 -25.38 -7.96 -25.30
CA GLY A 346 -24.81 -6.89 -26.14
C GLY A 346 -23.56 -7.28 -26.95
N PRO A 347 -22.82 -6.30 -27.54
CA PRO A 347 -21.64 -6.52 -28.38
C PRO A 347 -20.39 -6.82 -27.54
N GLY A 348 -20.46 -7.80 -26.63
CA GLY A 348 -19.42 -8.12 -25.65
C GLY A 348 -18.04 -8.40 -26.28
N LEU A 349 -18.02 -9.17 -27.37
CA LEU A 349 -16.81 -9.42 -28.14
C LEU A 349 -16.18 -8.12 -28.66
N PHE A 350 -17.00 -7.21 -29.19
CA PHE A 350 -16.51 -5.95 -29.73
C PHE A 350 -15.83 -5.10 -28.65
N LEU A 351 -16.41 -5.00 -27.45
CA LEU A 351 -15.78 -4.30 -26.32
C LEU A 351 -14.46 -4.96 -25.89
N LEU A 352 -14.40 -6.29 -25.88
CA LEU A 352 -13.17 -7.04 -25.60
C LEU A 352 -12.08 -6.77 -26.64
N LEU A 353 -12.40 -6.83 -27.93
CA LEU A 353 -11.44 -6.55 -29.01
C LEU A 353 -11.00 -5.08 -29.00
N ARG A 354 -11.92 -4.16 -28.74
CA ARG A 354 -11.62 -2.73 -28.58
C ARG A 354 -10.67 -2.47 -27.40
N TYR A 355 -10.87 -3.16 -26.28
CA TYR A 355 -9.94 -3.12 -25.15
C TYR A 355 -8.55 -3.61 -25.56
N CYS A 356 -8.45 -4.77 -26.22
CA CYS A 356 -7.16 -5.33 -26.64
C CYS A 356 -6.43 -4.42 -27.64
N LEU A 357 -7.14 -3.75 -28.56
CA LEU A 357 -6.54 -2.73 -29.42
C LEU A 357 -5.99 -1.55 -28.63
N ARG A 358 -6.70 -1.07 -27.60
CA ARG A 358 -6.18 -0.01 -26.74
C ARG A 358 -4.97 -0.46 -25.94
N VAL A 359 -4.91 -1.72 -25.52
CA VAL A 359 -3.71 -2.32 -24.93
C VAL A 359 -2.54 -2.23 -25.91
N LEU A 360 -2.71 -2.53 -27.21
CA LEU A 360 -1.64 -2.36 -28.21
C LEU A 360 -1.21 -0.91 -28.43
N LEU A 361 -2.06 0.06 -28.11
CA LEU A 361 -1.75 1.49 -28.21
C LEU A 361 -1.02 2.04 -26.98
N VAL A 362 -0.87 1.29 -25.89
CA VAL A 362 -0.11 1.74 -24.71
C VAL A 362 1.38 1.84 -25.05
N PRO A 363 2.08 2.95 -24.71
CA PRO A 363 3.53 3.05 -24.86
C PRO A 363 4.31 2.02 -24.05
N ARG A 364 5.29 1.38 -24.70
CA ARG A 364 6.16 0.37 -24.08
C ARG A 364 7.57 0.42 -24.69
N GLU A 365 8.55 -0.07 -23.95
CA GLU A 365 9.90 -0.28 -24.48
C GLU A 365 9.89 -1.25 -25.67
N ALA A 366 10.74 -0.99 -26.66
CA ALA A 366 10.90 -1.86 -27.82
C ALA A 366 11.83 -3.03 -27.47
N ARG A 367 11.27 -4.23 -27.33
CA ARG A 367 12.00 -5.49 -27.19
C ARG A 367 11.45 -6.50 -28.19
N ALA A 368 12.31 -7.33 -28.77
CA ALA A 368 11.90 -8.28 -29.82
C ALA A 368 10.79 -9.25 -29.36
N SER A 369 10.79 -9.66 -28.09
CA SER A 369 9.72 -10.48 -27.50
C SER A 369 8.39 -9.73 -27.41
N VAL A 370 8.42 -8.46 -27.00
CA VAL A 370 7.24 -7.59 -26.92
C VAL A 370 6.67 -7.31 -28.31
N GLU A 371 7.52 -7.02 -29.30
CA GLU A 371 7.07 -6.81 -30.69
C GLU A 371 6.49 -8.07 -31.34
N ARG A 372 6.92 -9.26 -30.91
CA ARG A 372 6.30 -10.53 -31.31
C ARG A 372 4.93 -10.66 -30.66
N ALA A 373 4.84 -10.47 -29.35
CA ALA A 373 3.59 -10.53 -28.61
C ALA A 373 2.54 -9.53 -29.14
N GLU A 374 2.94 -8.29 -29.45
CA GLU A 374 2.07 -7.27 -30.03
C GLU A 374 1.53 -7.69 -31.42
N ARG A 375 2.35 -8.35 -32.25
CA ARG A 375 1.91 -8.90 -33.55
C ARG A 375 0.98 -10.08 -33.40
N ASP A 376 1.28 -10.99 -32.49
CA ASP A 376 0.47 -12.18 -32.26
C ASP A 376 -0.92 -11.78 -31.73
N LEU A 377 -0.98 -10.81 -30.81
CA LEU A 377 -2.24 -10.25 -30.32
C LEU A 377 -3.00 -9.49 -31.42
N GLU A 378 -2.32 -8.67 -32.22
CA GLU A 378 -2.95 -7.95 -33.34
C GLU A 378 -3.55 -8.90 -34.37
N GLY A 379 -2.80 -9.94 -34.78
CA GLY A 379 -3.29 -10.96 -35.71
C GLY A 379 -4.49 -11.72 -35.13
N TRP A 380 -4.47 -12.02 -33.83
CA TRP A 380 -5.60 -12.64 -33.14
C TRP A 380 -6.84 -11.73 -33.12
N ILE A 381 -6.68 -10.44 -32.79
CA ILE A 381 -7.78 -9.46 -32.80
C ILE A 381 -8.42 -9.40 -34.19
N GLN A 382 -7.62 -9.29 -35.24
CA GLN A 382 -8.11 -9.21 -36.61
C GLN A 382 -8.88 -10.47 -37.00
N SER A 383 -8.32 -11.66 -36.73
CA SER A 383 -8.97 -12.94 -37.01
C SER A 383 -10.34 -13.05 -36.31
N MET A 384 -10.44 -12.64 -35.05
CA MET A 384 -11.69 -12.68 -34.30
C MET A 384 -12.72 -11.68 -34.82
N ALA A 385 -12.28 -10.47 -35.18
CA ALA A 385 -13.16 -9.45 -35.75
C ALA A 385 -13.75 -9.91 -37.09
N ASP A 386 -12.93 -10.50 -37.97
CA ASP A 386 -13.39 -10.95 -39.29
C ASP A 386 -14.36 -12.14 -39.21
N GLN A 387 -14.19 -13.02 -38.25
CA GLN A 387 -15.03 -14.22 -38.09
C GLN A 387 -16.36 -13.94 -37.39
N HIS A 388 -16.39 -12.98 -36.45
CA HIS A 388 -17.48 -12.90 -35.48
C HIS A 388 -18.13 -11.52 -35.34
N LEU A 389 -17.56 -10.44 -35.88
CA LEU A 389 -18.15 -9.10 -35.76
C LEU A 389 -18.94 -8.68 -37.02
N PRO A 390 -20.08 -7.98 -36.85
CA PRO A 390 -20.76 -7.30 -37.95
C PRO A 390 -19.90 -6.18 -38.58
N GLU A 391 -20.19 -5.83 -39.84
CA GLU A 391 -19.43 -4.85 -40.64
C GLU A 391 -19.18 -3.50 -39.93
N ALA A 392 -20.19 -2.95 -39.28
CA ALA A 392 -20.08 -1.67 -38.58
C ALA A 392 -19.00 -1.69 -37.48
N HIS A 393 -18.90 -2.79 -36.72
CA HIS A 393 -17.89 -2.95 -35.69
C HIS A 393 -16.52 -3.28 -36.26
N ARG A 394 -16.45 -4.03 -37.38
CA ARG A 394 -15.18 -4.32 -38.06
C ARG A 394 -14.47 -3.06 -38.55
N SER A 395 -15.23 -2.06 -39.00
CA SER A 395 -14.70 -0.77 -39.43
C SER A 395 -13.95 -0.04 -38.30
N GLU A 396 -14.51 -0.01 -37.08
CA GLU A 396 -13.86 0.63 -35.93
C GLU A 396 -12.59 -0.14 -35.49
N ILE A 397 -12.64 -1.48 -35.47
CA ILE A 397 -11.46 -2.31 -35.19
C ILE A 397 -10.35 -2.04 -36.23
N THR A 398 -10.70 -1.94 -37.51
CA THR A 398 -9.77 -1.65 -38.61
C THR A 398 -9.13 -0.26 -38.48
N GLN A 399 -9.90 0.74 -38.05
CA GLN A 399 -9.38 2.08 -37.79
C GLN A 399 -8.38 2.08 -36.62
N GLY A 400 -8.72 1.44 -35.50
CA GLY A 400 -7.82 1.30 -34.35
C GLY A 400 -6.53 0.55 -34.70
N ARG A 401 -6.63 -0.51 -35.51
CA ARG A 401 -5.49 -1.24 -36.06
C ARG A 401 -4.58 -0.34 -36.90
N SER A 402 -5.16 0.49 -37.76
CA SER A 402 -4.40 1.43 -38.60
C SER A 402 -3.59 2.41 -37.73
N ALA A 403 -4.17 2.89 -36.63
CA ALA A 403 -3.45 3.74 -35.66
C ALA A 403 -2.29 3.00 -34.98
N TYR A 404 -2.49 1.73 -34.58
CA TYR A 404 -1.42 0.89 -34.03
C TYR A 404 -0.27 0.67 -35.03
N LEU A 405 -0.59 0.33 -36.29
CA LEU A 405 0.42 0.11 -37.33
C LEU A 405 1.21 1.39 -37.63
N ALA A 406 0.54 2.54 -37.71
CA ALA A 406 1.20 3.84 -37.89
C ALA A 406 2.16 4.17 -36.74
N ARG A 407 1.74 3.95 -35.49
CA ARG A 407 2.58 4.10 -34.30
C ARG A 407 3.81 3.18 -34.35
N ARG A 408 3.61 1.92 -34.71
CA ARG A 408 4.70 0.93 -34.82
C ARG A 408 5.69 1.35 -35.91
N GLN A 409 5.21 1.81 -37.06
CA GLN A 409 6.06 2.32 -38.13
C GLN A 409 6.86 3.55 -37.69
N ALA A 410 6.23 4.50 -36.99
CA ALA A 410 6.91 5.67 -36.44
C ALA A 410 8.03 5.31 -35.46
N ARG A 411 7.85 4.28 -34.63
CA ARG A 411 8.92 3.77 -33.74
C ARG A 411 10.13 3.23 -34.51
N THR A 412 9.91 2.64 -35.68
CA THR A 412 10.99 2.08 -36.52
C THR A 412 11.72 3.13 -37.35
N THR A 413 11.08 4.26 -37.68
CA THR A 413 11.63 5.29 -38.57
C THR A 413 12.18 6.52 -37.83
N ALA A 414 11.82 6.74 -36.57
CA ALA A 414 12.31 7.89 -35.80
C ALA A 414 13.80 7.73 -35.41
N PRO A 415 14.65 8.76 -35.61
CA PRO A 415 15.98 8.77 -35.01
C PRO A 415 15.87 8.69 -33.49
N ARG A 416 16.75 7.89 -32.87
CA ARG A 416 16.76 7.48 -31.46
C ARG A 416 17.08 8.64 -30.49
N ALA A 417 16.44 9.79 -30.64
CA ALA A 417 16.39 10.79 -29.58
C ALA A 417 15.22 10.41 -28.66
N PRO A 418 15.46 10.04 -27.40
CA PRO A 418 14.36 9.88 -26.46
C PRO A 418 13.78 11.27 -26.22
N GLN A 419 12.67 11.60 -26.88
CA GLN A 419 11.76 12.55 -26.28
C GLN A 419 11.22 11.84 -25.04
N PRO A 420 11.48 12.35 -23.82
CA PRO A 420 10.79 11.82 -22.66
C PRO A 420 9.29 11.96 -22.96
N PRO A 421 8.48 10.90 -22.77
CA PRO A 421 7.04 11.06 -22.85
C PRO A 421 6.64 12.23 -21.95
N PRO A 422 5.62 13.04 -22.32
CA PRO A 422 5.07 14.01 -21.39
C PRO A 422 4.80 13.26 -20.09
N GLU A 423 5.39 13.73 -18.97
CA GLU A 423 5.18 13.05 -17.69
C GLU A 423 3.67 12.98 -17.47
N PRO A 424 3.08 11.78 -17.37
CA PRO A 424 1.66 11.69 -17.09
C PRO A 424 1.43 12.42 -15.78
N SER A 425 0.41 13.28 -15.75
CA SER A 425 -0.05 13.84 -14.49
C SER A 425 -0.66 12.66 -13.70
N TRP A 426 -0.31 12.52 -12.42
CA TRP A 426 -0.67 11.35 -11.60
C TRP A 426 -1.75 11.71 -10.60
N PRO A 427 -2.63 10.75 -10.24
CA PRO A 427 -3.58 10.96 -9.16
C PRO A 427 -2.86 11.20 -7.83
N THR A 428 -3.47 12.02 -6.98
CA THR A 428 -3.04 12.24 -5.59
C THR A 428 -4.12 11.74 -4.64
N VAL A 429 -3.74 11.30 -3.45
CA VAL A 429 -4.69 10.95 -2.39
C VAL A 429 -4.85 12.13 -1.46
N LEU A 430 -6.09 12.60 -1.27
CA LEU A 430 -6.43 13.71 -0.36
C LEU A 430 -7.07 13.13 0.90
N LEU A 431 -6.50 13.44 2.06
CA LEU A 431 -7.08 13.24 3.38
C LEU A 431 -7.48 14.59 3.95
N GLU A 432 -8.78 14.81 4.11
CA GLU A 432 -9.34 15.97 4.80
C GLU A 432 -9.63 15.60 6.26
N LEU A 433 -9.15 16.43 7.19
CA LEU A 433 -9.47 16.33 8.61
C LEU A 433 -10.15 17.62 9.07
N SER A 434 -11.36 17.49 9.61
CA SER A 434 -12.14 18.58 10.21
C SER A 434 -12.48 18.26 11.65
N ASP A 435 -12.58 19.29 12.51
CA ASP A 435 -12.90 19.07 13.92
C ASP A 435 -14.31 18.52 14.09
N ALA A 436 -14.46 17.51 14.95
CA ALA A 436 -15.75 17.23 15.55
C ALA A 436 -16.06 18.40 16.50
N ALA A 437 -17.10 19.19 16.19
CA ALA A 437 -17.40 20.49 16.81
C ALA A 437 -17.53 20.50 18.35
N TRP A 438 -17.46 19.35 19.02
CA TRP A 438 -17.71 19.15 20.45
C TRP A 438 -16.55 18.48 21.21
N GLN A 439 -15.48 18.00 20.56
CA GLN A 439 -14.35 17.33 21.23
C GLN A 439 -12.98 17.58 20.56
N PRO A 440 -12.02 18.23 21.25
CA PRO A 440 -10.64 18.36 20.77
C PRO A 440 -9.96 17.00 20.56
N GLY A 441 -9.16 16.88 19.49
CA GLY A 441 -8.44 15.64 19.15
C GLY A 441 -9.31 14.56 18.49
N VAL A 442 -10.59 14.84 18.28
CA VAL A 442 -11.55 13.99 17.58
C VAL A 442 -11.91 14.63 16.25
N TYR A 443 -11.75 13.87 15.17
CA TYR A 443 -11.85 14.39 13.80
C TYR A 443 -12.92 13.67 12.99
N ASP A 444 -13.63 14.45 12.18
CA ASP A 444 -14.30 13.96 10.99
C ASP A 444 -13.27 13.88 9.87
N TRP A 445 -13.33 12.82 9.07
CA TRP A 445 -12.32 12.54 8.06
C TRP A 445 -12.92 12.11 6.74
N ARG A 446 -12.28 12.51 5.64
CA ARG A 446 -12.62 12.08 4.28
C ARG A 446 -11.37 11.73 3.51
N VAL A 447 -11.37 10.57 2.87
CA VAL A 447 -10.33 10.15 1.92
C VAL A 447 -10.90 10.23 0.51
N ARG A 448 -10.17 10.89 -0.39
CA ARG A 448 -10.53 11.09 -1.79
C ARG A 448 -9.32 10.82 -2.69
N VAL A 449 -9.58 10.38 -3.92
CA VAL A 449 -8.58 10.38 -5.00
C VAL A 449 -8.85 11.59 -5.87
N VAL A 450 -7.84 12.44 -6.05
CA VAL A 450 -7.90 13.59 -6.96
C VAL A 450 -7.16 13.20 -8.22
N GLU A 451 -7.90 13.12 -9.31
CA GLU A 451 -7.40 12.74 -10.62
C GLU A 451 -6.60 13.87 -11.26
N PRO A 452 -5.73 13.56 -12.23
CA PRO A 452 -4.88 14.55 -12.88
C PRO A 452 -5.63 15.64 -13.65
N ASP A 453 -6.85 15.36 -14.09
CA ASP A 453 -7.76 16.31 -14.74
C ASP A 453 -8.55 17.16 -13.73
N GLY A 454 -8.30 16.99 -12.42
CA GLY A 454 -8.99 17.67 -11.33
C GLY A 454 -10.27 16.98 -10.88
N LEU A 455 -10.69 15.86 -11.50
CA LEU A 455 -11.86 15.11 -11.03
C LEU A 455 -11.58 14.52 -9.65
N VAL A 456 -12.49 14.77 -8.71
CA VAL A 456 -12.37 14.29 -7.33
C VAL A 456 -13.32 13.12 -7.12
N ARG A 457 -12.79 11.98 -6.67
CA ARG A 457 -13.57 10.77 -6.39
C ARG A 457 -13.51 10.43 -4.91
N PRO A 458 -14.67 10.30 -4.23
CA PRO A 458 -14.69 9.85 -2.84
C PRO A 458 -14.25 8.39 -2.74
N VAL A 459 -13.50 8.08 -1.67
CA VAL A 459 -13.12 6.71 -1.29
C VAL A 459 -13.93 6.31 -0.06
N ARG A 460 -13.73 7.01 1.06
CA ARG A 460 -14.46 6.76 2.32
C ARG A 460 -14.47 8.03 3.17
N GLU A 461 -15.45 8.11 4.07
CA GLU A 461 -15.51 9.12 5.11
C GLU A 461 -15.96 8.49 6.42
N GLY A 462 -15.64 9.15 7.52
CA GLY A 462 -16.03 8.74 8.86
C GLY A 462 -15.98 9.91 9.84
N ASN A 463 -16.43 9.65 11.06
CA ASN A 463 -16.50 10.62 12.15
C ASN A 463 -15.92 10.03 13.42
N GLY A 464 -15.65 10.88 14.41
CA GLY A 464 -15.23 10.42 15.74
C GLY A 464 -13.81 9.84 15.80
N LEU A 465 -12.93 10.17 14.85
CA LEU A 465 -11.58 9.62 14.78
C LEU A 465 -10.67 10.28 15.81
N LEU A 466 -10.23 9.53 16.82
CA LEU A 466 -9.26 10.00 17.81
C LEU A 466 -7.83 9.91 17.25
N LEU A 467 -7.15 11.05 17.10
CA LEU A 467 -5.74 11.12 16.76
C LEU A 467 -4.97 11.91 17.82
N GLN A 468 -4.11 11.22 18.57
CA GLN A 468 -3.23 11.86 19.56
C GLN A 468 -2.05 12.53 18.84
N PRO A 469 -1.72 13.80 19.06
CA PRO A 469 -0.51 14.41 18.50
C PRO A 469 0.76 13.84 19.15
N HIS A 470 1.90 13.96 18.47
CA HIS A 470 3.23 13.59 18.97
C HIS A 470 3.36 12.13 19.46
N VAL A 471 2.80 11.18 18.70
CA VAL A 471 2.97 9.75 19.01
C VAL A 471 4.35 9.26 18.56
N PRO A 472 4.86 8.15 19.14
CA PRO A 472 6.09 7.53 18.66
C PRO A 472 6.03 7.25 17.16
N GLN A 473 7.14 7.51 16.47
CA GLN A 473 7.23 7.25 15.03
C GLN A 473 6.88 5.78 14.74
N GLY A 474 6.10 5.59 13.68
CA GLY A 474 5.60 4.31 13.25
C GLY A 474 4.32 3.91 13.95
N THR A 475 3.74 4.67 14.89
CA THR A 475 2.44 4.29 15.50
C THR A 475 1.38 3.99 14.42
N PRO A 476 0.63 2.87 14.51
CA PRO A 476 -0.37 2.53 13.51
C PRO A 476 -1.55 3.51 13.55
N LEU A 477 -2.10 3.82 12.38
CA LEU A 477 -3.36 4.55 12.25
C LEU A 477 -4.53 3.72 12.78
N PRO A 478 -5.62 4.37 13.23
CA PRO A 478 -6.88 3.68 13.47
C PRO A 478 -7.32 2.92 12.22
N LEU A 479 -7.80 1.68 12.41
CA LEU A 479 -8.03 0.71 11.34
C LEU A 479 -8.91 1.26 10.20
N GLU A 480 -9.98 1.98 10.53
CA GLU A 480 -10.90 2.52 9.52
C GLU A 480 -10.24 3.53 8.58
N LEU A 481 -9.38 4.40 9.12
CA LEU A 481 -8.63 5.38 8.32
C LEU A 481 -7.49 4.69 7.55
N ALA A 482 -6.80 3.73 8.19
CA ALA A 482 -5.78 2.93 7.52
C ALA A 482 -6.34 2.23 6.28
N ASP A 483 -7.49 1.56 6.40
CA ASP A 483 -8.18 0.88 5.31
C ASP A 483 -8.54 1.83 4.17
N ALA A 484 -9.08 3.00 4.51
CA ALA A 484 -9.47 3.99 3.51
C ALA A 484 -8.27 4.52 2.73
N LEU A 485 -7.14 4.76 3.42
CA LEU A 485 -5.90 5.18 2.79
C LEU A 485 -5.29 4.07 1.93
N GLU A 486 -5.23 2.83 2.42
CA GLU A 486 -4.74 1.69 1.64
C GLU A 486 -5.58 1.47 0.37
N GLU A 487 -6.90 1.60 0.48
CA GLU A 487 -7.80 1.54 -0.67
C GLU A 487 -7.49 2.66 -1.68
N ALA A 488 -7.31 3.90 -1.22
CA ALA A 488 -6.97 5.03 -2.07
C ALA A 488 -5.59 4.86 -2.75
N PHE A 489 -4.60 4.36 -2.01
CA PHE A 489 -3.26 4.07 -2.51
C PHE A 489 -3.28 2.95 -3.55
N GLN A 490 -4.04 1.88 -3.34
CA GLN A 490 -4.20 0.82 -4.34
C GLN A 490 -4.82 1.33 -5.65
N GLN A 491 -5.62 2.39 -5.59
CA GLN A 491 -6.25 3.01 -6.77
C GLN A 491 -5.37 4.04 -7.48
N SER A 492 -4.26 4.46 -6.85
CA SER A 492 -3.46 5.63 -7.26
C SER A 492 -1.96 5.33 -7.44
N ASP A 493 -1.43 4.31 -6.77
CA ASP A 493 -0.02 3.93 -6.85
C ASP A 493 0.25 3.16 -8.15
N GLY A 494 1.37 3.48 -8.79
CA GLY A 494 1.97 2.71 -9.88
C GLY A 494 3.16 1.87 -9.40
N PRO A 495 3.72 0.99 -10.25
CA PRO A 495 4.91 0.20 -9.96
C PRO A 495 6.09 1.07 -9.50
N ASP A 496 6.37 2.16 -10.24
CA ASP A 496 7.55 3.00 -10.04
C ASP A 496 7.27 4.31 -9.27
N ARG A 497 5.99 4.60 -8.98
CA ARG A 497 5.59 5.85 -8.33
C ARG A 497 4.50 5.62 -7.30
N ARG A 498 4.70 6.17 -6.10
CA ARG A 498 3.66 6.23 -5.07
C ARG A 498 2.93 7.57 -5.15
N ALA A 499 1.60 7.53 -5.06
CA ALA A 499 0.78 8.73 -5.07
C ALA A 499 1.12 9.62 -3.87
N VAL A 500 1.17 10.93 -4.12
CA VAL A 500 1.33 11.94 -3.07
C VAL A 500 0.12 11.89 -2.16
N LEU A 501 0.36 11.87 -0.84
CA LEU A 501 -0.68 12.06 0.17
C LEU A 501 -0.74 13.55 0.52
N GLU A 502 -1.87 14.17 0.22
CA GLU A 502 -2.20 15.54 0.56
C GLU A 502 -3.06 15.57 1.81
N LEU A 503 -2.60 16.29 2.83
CA LEU A 503 -3.30 16.46 4.10
C LEU A 503 -3.96 17.83 4.10
N ALA A 504 -5.27 17.90 3.92
CA ALA A 504 -6.02 19.14 4.09
C ALA A 504 -6.28 19.38 5.58
N LEU A 505 -5.47 20.28 6.15
CA LEU A 505 -5.48 20.64 7.56
C LEU A 505 -5.86 22.11 7.70
N GLY A 506 -6.72 22.43 8.65
CA GLY A 506 -6.98 23.83 9.03
C GLY A 506 -6.23 24.21 10.30
N PRO A 507 -6.49 25.41 10.84
CA PRO A 507 -5.97 25.87 12.11
C PRO A 507 -6.23 24.86 13.22
N GLY A 508 -5.30 24.75 14.15
CA GLY A 508 -5.28 23.81 15.27
C GLY A 508 -4.82 22.40 14.91
N ARG A 509 -4.58 22.09 13.63
CA ARG A 509 -4.31 20.73 13.15
C ARG A 509 -2.92 20.54 12.53
N LEU A 510 -2.10 21.59 12.42
CA LEU A 510 -0.74 21.44 11.88
C LEU A 510 0.15 20.53 12.75
N GLY A 511 -0.20 20.28 14.01
CA GLY A 511 0.48 19.32 14.90
C GLY A 511 0.22 17.84 14.57
N VAL A 512 -0.81 17.51 13.77
CA VAL A 512 -1.15 16.11 13.44
C VAL A 512 -0.11 15.52 12.48
N ASP A 513 0.54 14.44 12.91
CA ASP A 513 1.73 13.85 12.30
C ASP A 513 1.42 12.59 11.48
N ILE A 514 0.50 12.68 10.50
CA ILE A 514 0.09 11.52 9.69
C ILE A 514 1.28 10.86 8.98
N GLU A 515 2.28 11.63 8.55
CA GLU A 515 3.47 11.11 7.87
C GLU A 515 4.35 10.21 8.75
N SER A 516 4.26 10.35 10.08
CA SER A 516 5.04 9.55 11.04
C SER A 516 4.39 8.18 11.30
N ARG A 517 3.14 7.99 10.87
CA ARG A 517 2.32 6.80 11.15
C ARG A 517 2.32 5.79 10.02
N ARG A 518 1.88 4.57 10.31
CA ARG A 518 1.75 3.47 9.33
C ARG A 518 0.28 3.03 9.20
N THR A 519 -0.10 2.45 8.06
CA THR A 519 -1.47 1.91 7.87
C THR A 519 -1.63 0.53 8.50
N GLY A 520 -0.60 -0.32 8.45
CA GLY A 520 -0.62 -1.68 8.97
C GLY A 520 -0.02 -1.86 10.37
N PRO A 521 -0.12 -3.08 10.96
CA PRO A 521 0.56 -3.41 12.20
C PRO A 521 2.10 -3.44 12.06
N SER A 522 2.60 -3.55 10.82
CA SER A 522 4.00 -3.62 10.43
C SER A 522 4.24 -2.71 9.21
N GLY A 523 5.50 -2.40 8.91
CA GLY A 523 5.90 -1.53 7.80
C GLY A 523 6.39 -0.14 8.21
N PRO A 524 7.06 0.57 7.29
CA PRO A 524 7.59 1.92 7.52
C PRO A 524 6.47 2.98 7.61
N PRO A 525 6.74 4.14 8.23
CA PRO A 525 5.84 5.30 8.20
C PRO A 525 5.43 5.74 6.79
N LEU A 526 4.25 6.36 6.66
CA LEU A 526 3.72 6.86 5.41
C LEU A 526 4.69 7.83 4.72
N GLY A 527 5.28 8.76 5.47
CA GLY A 527 6.24 9.74 4.95
C GLY A 527 7.57 9.15 4.48
N VAL A 528 7.88 7.91 4.83
CA VAL A 528 9.03 7.16 4.32
C VAL A 528 8.70 6.55 2.95
N VAL A 529 7.48 6.01 2.81
CA VAL A 529 7.05 5.29 1.61
C VAL A 529 6.63 6.22 0.47
N ARG A 530 6.00 7.36 0.78
CA ARG A 530 5.42 8.26 -0.21
C ARG A 530 5.59 9.74 0.15
N PRO A 531 5.57 10.66 -0.81
CA PRO A 531 5.54 12.08 -0.52
C PRO A 531 4.26 12.41 0.26
N VAL A 532 4.41 13.18 1.35
CA VAL A 532 3.29 13.67 2.17
C VAL A 532 3.43 15.17 2.29
N VAL A 533 2.39 15.90 1.88
CA VAL A 533 2.35 17.37 1.89
C VAL A 533 1.09 17.87 2.59
N ILE A 534 1.16 19.06 3.15
CA ILE A 534 0.03 19.73 3.80
C ILE A 534 -0.58 20.74 2.84
N ARG A 535 -1.91 20.68 2.71
CA ARG A 535 -2.79 21.65 2.05
C ARG A 535 -3.50 22.44 3.15
N TRP A 536 -3.58 23.75 2.98
CA TRP A 536 -4.29 24.59 3.94
C TRP A 536 -5.79 24.57 3.66
N ALA A 537 -6.57 24.05 4.60
CA ALA A 537 -8.01 23.81 4.42
C ALA A 537 -8.85 25.09 4.46
N ASP A 538 -8.42 26.10 5.21
CA ASP A 538 -9.24 27.29 5.42
C ASP A 538 -8.98 28.32 4.31
N PRO A 539 -10.03 28.89 3.68
CA PRO A 539 -9.84 29.91 2.67
C PRO A 539 -9.17 31.13 3.31
N VAL A 540 -8.02 31.52 2.78
CA VAL A 540 -7.34 32.75 3.17
C VAL A 540 -8.00 33.89 2.38
N PRO A 541 -8.62 34.90 3.03
CA PRO A 541 -9.17 36.04 2.33
C PRO A 541 -8.07 36.72 1.51
N GLN A 542 -8.27 36.85 0.20
CA GLN A 542 -7.31 37.47 -0.72
C GLN A 542 -8.04 38.43 -1.65
N ASP A 543 -7.50 39.65 -1.78
CA ASP A 543 -7.85 40.55 -2.87
C ASP A 543 -7.19 40.09 -4.19
N GLU A 544 -7.54 40.75 -5.29
CA GLU A 544 -6.99 40.42 -6.62
C GLU A 544 -5.46 40.57 -6.66
N GLU A 545 -4.90 41.58 -5.97
CA GLU A 545 -3.46 41.81 -5.95
C GLU A 545 -2.71 40.67 -5.25
N SER A 546 -3.24 40.22 -4.11
CA SER A 546 -2.70 39.12 -3.33
C SER A 546 -2.83 37.78 -4.06
N SER A 547 -3.92 37.60 -4.82
CA SER A 547 -4.12 36.44 -5.69
C SER A 547 -3.09 36.38 -6.83
N HIS A 548 -2.83 37.51 -7.50
CA HIS A 548 -1.78 37.59 -8.53
C HIS A 548 -0.39 37.33 -7.94
N ARG A 549 -0.07 37.95 -6.80
CA ARG A 549 1.21 37.76 -6.10
C ARG A 549 1.43 36.29 -5.73
N CYS A 550 0.40 35.64 -5.22
CA CYS A 550 0.40 34.20 -4.93
C CYS A 550 0.68 33.37 -6.19
N ALA A 551 -0.02 33.64 -7.29
CA ALA A 551 0.19 32.94 -8.56
C ALA A 551 1.60 33.17 -9.14
N ASP A 552 2.15 34.38 -8.99
CA ASP A 552 3.49 34.71 -9.47
C ASP A 552 4.57 34.03 -8.61
N ARG A 553 4.47 34.07 -7.28
CA ARG A 553 5.38 33.33 -6.39
C ARG A 553 5.35 31.83 -6.68
N TRP A 554 4.15 31.26 -6.87
CA TRP A 554 4.01 29.86 -7.27
C TRP A 554 4.72 29.58 -8.58
N ARG A 555 4.46 30.36 -9.63
CA ARG A 555 5.12 30.19 -10.94
C ARG A 555 6.64 30.26 -10.81
N GLU A 556 7.17 31.30 -10.18
CA GLU A 556 8.61 31.54 -10.03
C GLU A 556 9.30 30.42 -9.25
N THR A 557 8.72 29.93 -8.15
CA THR A 557 9.29 28.81 -7.38
C THR A 557 9.30 27.48 -8.17
N HIS A 558 8.50 27.36 -9.22
CA HIS A 558 8.43 26.17 -10.06
C HIS A 558 9.25 26.29 -11.36
N THR A 559 9.56 27.51 -11.81
CA THR A 559 10.30 27.76 -13.05
C THR A 559 11.74 28.22 -12.83
N ALA A 560 12.07 28.76 -11.65
CA ALA A 560 13.38 29.31 -11.33
C ALA A 560 14.04 28.62 -10.13
N ALA A 561 15.35 28.86 -9.96
CA ALA A 561 16.12 28.31 -8.86
C ALA A 561 15.63 28.86 -7.51
N VAL A 562 15.15 27.99 -6.63
CA VAL A 562 14.65 28.38 -5.30
C VAL A 562 15.78 28.61 -4.29
N ARG A 563 15.51 29.44 -3.29
CA ARG A 563 16.38 29.67 -2.13
C ARG A 563 15.59 29.54 -0.84
N ALA A 564 16.24 29.14 0.23
CA ALA A 564 15.63 29.11 1.56
C ALA A 564 15.90 30.38 2.35
N ARG A 565 14.99 30.74 3.26
CA ARG A 565 15.25 31.72 4.31
C ARG A 565 14.53 31.32 5.59
N VAL A 566 15.25 31.28 6.70
CA VAL A 566 14.67 31.10 8.05
C VAL A 566 13.99 32.40 8.46
N LEU A 567 12.74 32.33 8.90
CA LEU A 567 11.92 33.51 9.20
C LEU A 567 11.47 33.65 10.66
N ASP A 568 11.55 32.58 11.45
CA ASP A 568 11.08 32.55 12.85
C ASP A 568 12.22 32.32 13.85
N CYS A 569 13.47 32.33 13.40
CA CYS A 569 14.63 32.15 14.25
C CYS A 569 15.82 33.02 13.82
N GLU A 570 16.46 33.65 14.79
CA GLU A 570 17.71 34.39 14.67
C GLU A 570 18.65 33.91 15.78
N ASP A 571 19.81 33.36 15.42
CA ASP A 571 20.83 32.83 16.35
C ASP A 571 20.27 31.90 17.45
N GLY A 572 19.35 31.00 17.07
CA GLY A 572 18.72 30.05 18.02
C GLY A 572 17.61 30.65 18.89
N LEU A 573 17.31 31.93 18.72
CA LEU A 573 16.23 32.63 19.41
C LEU A 573 15.01 32.75 18.50
N GLY A 574 13.84 32.42 19.05
CA GLY A 574 12.57 32.56 18.34
C GLY A 574 12.23 34.02 18.08
N VAL A 575 12.05 34.39 16.81
CA VAL A 575 11.57 35.71 16.40
C VAL A 575 10.19 35.60 15.72
N PRO A 576 9.36 36.65 15.73
CA PRO A 576 8.11 36.65 14.98
C PRO A 576 8.38 36.60 13.47
N VAL A 577 7.57 35.86 12.73
CA VAL A 577 7.61 35.89 11.26
C VAL A 577 7.29 37.32 10.77
N PRO A 578 8.00 37.83 9.74
CA PRO A 578 7.75 39.16 9.19
C PRO A 578 6.28 39.42 8.88
N ASP A 579 5.84 40.66 9.02
CA ASP A 579 4.51 41.08 8.60
C ASP A 579 4.37 41.09 7.07
N GLU A 580 3.18 41.40 6.56
CA GLU A 580 2.92 41.36 5.11
C GLU A 580 3.80 42.30 4.30
N GLU A 581 4.20 43.45 4.87
CA GLU A 581 5.09 44.40 4.20
C GLU A 581 6.52 43.85 4.12
N GLY A 582 7.05 43.31 5.22
CA GLY A 582 8.33 42.61 5.21
C GLY A 582 8.35 41.40 4.27
N GLN A 583 7.21 40.69 4.16
CA GLN A 583 7.05 39.58 3.23
C GLN A 583 7.04 40.02 1.76
N ARG A 584 6.46 41.19 1.42
CA ARG A 584 6.49 41.73 0.05
C ARG A 584 7.92 41.98 -0.44
N GLN A 585 8.83 42.32 0.46
CA GLN A 585 10.23 42.58 0.14
C GLN A 585 11.04 41.30 -0.13
N LEU A 586 10.52 40.12 0.20
CA LEU A 586 11.18 38.85 -0.06
C LEU A 586 11.06 38.45 -1.55
N PRO A 587 12.14 37.99 -2.20
CA PRO A 587 12.09 37.51 -3.58
C PRO A 587 11.02 36.43 -3.79
N PRO A 588 10.42 36.34 -5.00
CA PRO A 588 9.37 35.36 -5.28
C PRO A 588 9.86 33.91 -5.23
N THR A 589 11.18 33.67 -5.39
CA THR A 589 11.82 32.35 -5.35
C THR A 589 12.19 31.86 -3.95
N ILE A 590 11.87 32.63 -2.90
CA ILE A 590 12.14 32.21 -1.51
C ILE A 590 11.12 31.16 -1.06
N VAL A 591 11.63 30.07 -0.50
CA VAL A 591 10.90 29.09 0.30
C VAL A 591 11.15 29.38 1.78
N PRO A 592 10.14 29.82 2.55
CA PRO A 592 10.25 30.03 3.98
C PRO A 592 10.61 28.74 4.73
N LEU A 593 11.56 28.87 5.67
CA LEU A 593 11.88 27.85 6.66
C LEU A 593 11.42 28.32 8.05
N LEU A 594 10.69 27.47 8.77
CA LEU A 594 10.35 27.70 10.18
C LEU A 594 11.08 26.69 11.07
N CYS A 595 11.97 27.20 11.92
CA CYS A 595 12.78 26.44 12.84
C CYS A 595 11.99 25.95 14.06
N GLY A 596 11.02 26.73 14.54
CA GLY A 596 10.34 26.49 15.81
C GLY A 596 11.22 26.76 17.04
N ALA A 597 12.27 27.58 16.93
CA ALA A 597 13.00 28.07 18.10
C ALA A 597 12.04 28.91 18.95
N GLY A 598 11.91 28.60 20.25
CA GLY A 598 10.97 29.27 21.16
C GLY A 598 9.70 28.49 21.50
N THR A 599 9.41 27.37 20.83
CA THR A 599 8.36 26.41 21.26
C THR A 599 8.84 25.40 22.31
N ALA A 600 10.02 25.62 22.89
CA ALA A 600 10.64 24.76 23.90
C ALA A 600 10.47 25.32 25.34
N GLY A 601 9.38 26.04 25.60
CA GLY A 601 9.10 26.70 26.87
C GLY A 601 8.23 25.92 27.88
N GLY A 602 7.85 24.67 27.58
CA GLY A 602 7.18 23.79 28.54
C GLY A 602 8.15 23.28 29.60
N THR A 603 7.95 23.66 30.87
CA THR A 603 8.78 23.29 32.03
C THR A 603 9.23 21.82 32.00
N GLY A 604 10.52 21.58 31.74
CA GLY A 604 11.12 20.26 31.85
C GLY A 604 11.08 19.79 33.30
N TRP A 605 10.31 18.75 33.58
CA TRP A 605 10.39 18.04 34.86
C TRP A 605 11.74 17.32 34.94
N GLN A 606 12.52 17.59 35.99
CA GLN A 606 13.73 16.80 36.28
C GLN A 606 13.41 15.67 37.26
N PRO A 607 13.81 14.42 36.98
CA PRO A 607 13.76 13.35 37.97
C PRO A 607 14.86 13.56 39.00
N ARG A 608 14.50 13.56 40.30
CA ARG A 608 15.48 13.37 41.36
C ARG A 608 15.52 11.88 41.71
N ALA A 609 16.71 11.35 41.99
CA ALA A 609 16.99 9.94 42.25
C ALA A 609 15.92 9.23 43.09
N MET A 610 15.57 8.00 42.69
CA MET A 610 14.58 7.12 43.32
C MET A 610 14.81 6.99 44.84
N ALA A 611 13.77 7.27 45.63
CA ALA A 611 13.66 6.75 46.99
C ALA A 611 13.13 5.29 46.93
N PRO A 612 13.53 4.39 47.85
CA PRO A 612 13.28 2.94 47.76
C PRO A 612 11.81 2.49 47.84
N ASP A 613 10.88 3.42 48.05
CA ASP A 613 9.52 3.17 48.47
C ASP A 613 8.45 3.59 47.44
N GLY A 614 8.83 3.79 46.18
CA GLY A 614 7.92 3.62 45.03
C GLY A 614 6.91 4.75 44.76
N TRP A 615 7.01 5.90 45.42
CA TRP A 615 6.19 7.08 45.13
C TRP A 615 7.07 8.26 44.67
N GLY A 616 7.00 8.60 43.38
CA GLY A 616 7.68 9.77 42.82
C GLY A 616 6.86 11.05 43.02
N ALA A 617 7.30 11.93 43.92
CA ALA A 617 6.76 13.28 44.04
C ALA A 617 7.47 14.24 43.08
N TRP A 618 6.71 14.95 42.26
CA TRP A 618 7.22 15.93 41.31
C TRP A 618 7.21 17.33 41.94
N SER A 619 8.32 18.08 41.89
CA SER A 619 8.36 19.47 42.36
C SER A 619 8.66 20.47 41.23
N ARG A 620 7.84 21.52 41.16
CA ARG A 620 7.95 22.66 40.25
C ARG A 620 9.15 23.53 40.66
N SER A 621 10.14 23.71 39.79
CA SER A 621 11.14 24.78 39.98
C SER A 621 10.61 26.06 39.33
N PRO A 622 10.52 27.19 40.04
CA PRO A 622 10.24 28.47 39.38
C PRO A 622 11.48 28.88 38.60
N GLY A 623 11.38 28.88 37.28
CA GLY A 623 12.37 29.53 36.41
C GLY A 623 12.39 31.02 36.72
N ALA A 624 13.56 31.54 37.06
CA ALA A 624 13.80 32.96 37.31
C ALA A 624 13.53 33.76 36.03
N GLY A 625 12.49 34.58 36.04
CA GLY A 625 12.29 35.63 35.05
C GLY A 625 13.22 36.82 35.35
N PRO A 626 13.62 37.61 34.34
CA PRO A 626 14.37 38.83 34.55
C PRO A 626 13.41 39.93 35.03
N TYR A 627 13.58 40.44 36.24
CA TYR A 627 12.97 41.71 36.68
C TYR A 627 14.02 42.83 36.69
N PRO A 628 13.61 44.09 36.47
CA PRO A 628 14.49 45.20 36.17
C PRO A 628 15.18 45.74 37.43
N ALA A 629 16.41 46.22 37.27
CA ALA A 629 17.13 46.93 38.31
C ALA A 629 16.75 48.42 38.27
N ASP A 630 16.23 48.94 39.38
CA ASP A 630 16.51 50.32 39.79
C ASP A 630 16.29 50.58 41.29
N ALA A 631 17.16 51.47 41.80
CA ALA A 631 17.17 52.23 43.07
C ALA A 631 17.73 51.59 44.36
N GLY A 632 18.77 52.27 44.89
CA GLY A 632 19.61 51.96 46.06
C GLY A 632 18.89 51.79 47.40
N THR A 633 19.53 51.27 48.45
CA THR A 633 20.50 52.03 49.25
C THR A 633 21.13 51.15 50.35
N ALA A 634 22.35 51.54 50.75
CA ALA A 634 22.97 51.39 52.08
C ALA A 634 23.43 50.00 52.60
N ALA A 635 24.76 49.84 52.52
CA ALA A 635 25.72 49.01 53.25
C ALA A 635 25.65 49.07 54.81
N PRO A 636 26.50 48.38 55.63
CA PRO A 636 27.25 47.10 55.55
C PRO A 636 27.21 46.37 56.95
N PRO A 637 28.25 45.68 57.55
CA PRO A 637 29.47 44.99 57.06
C PRO A 637 29.73 43.59 57.69
N ARG A 638 30.89 43.02 57.33
CA ARG A 638 31.74 42.01 58.02
C ARG A 638 31.41 40.55 57.69
N GLY A 639 32.36 39.69 57.33
CA GLY A 639 33.82 39.78 57.33
C GLY A 639 34.39 38.39 57.60
N THR A 640 35.60 38.16 57.07
CA THR A 640 36.49 37.01 57.34
C THR A 640 36.04 35.67 56.74
N GLY A 641 36.87 34.86 56.10
CA GLY A 641 38.31 34.87 55.90
C GLY A 641 38.81 33.43 55.75
N ARG A 642 39.92 33.26 55.01
CA ARG A 642 40.78 32.07 54.80
C ARG A 642 40.31 31.11 53.71
N HIS A 643 41.03 30.96 52.59
CA HIS A 643 42.44 30.63 52.30
C HIS A 643 42.85 29.18 52.55
N SER A 644 43.51 28.67 51.49
CA SER A 644 44.58 27.65 51.38
C SER A 644 44.12 26.36 50.71
N GLY A 645 44.79 25.78 49.71
CA GLY A 645 45.98 26.08 48.90
C GLY A 645 45.89 25.15 47.66
N ALA A 646 46.37 25.53 46.46
CA ALA A 646 47.76 25.34 45.99
C ALA A 646 48.25 23.89 46.19
N ALA A 647 48.82 23.14 45.25
CA ALA A 647 49.37 23.38 43.90
C ALA A 647 49.57 21.97 43.28
N ASP A 648 49.34 21.78 41.98
CA ASP A 648 50.35 21.70 40.91
C ASP A 648 50.77 20.28 40.51
N ASP A 649 50.91 20.17 39.18
CA ASP A 649 51.89 19.40 38.42
C ASP A 649 51.58 18.02 37.81
N ALA A 650 51.66 18.08 36.48
CA ALA A 650 52.45 17.22 35.59
C ALA A 650 51.75 16.05 34.90
N ALA A 651 51.63 16.24 33.59
CA ALA A 651 51.31 15.27 32.57
C ALA A 651 52.44 14.26 32.33
N TYR A 652 52.06 13.00 32.06
CA TYR A 652 52.79 12.05 31.23
C TYR A 652 51.80 10.94 30.78
N GLY A 653 51.52 10.85 29.48
CA GLY A 653 51.04 9.59 28.86
C GLY A 653 52.26 8.74 28.45
N PRO A 654 52.13 7.67 27.62
CA PRO A 654 50.97 6.92 27.15
C PRO A 654 51.14 5.38 27.31
N ARG A 655 50.07 4.59 27.12
CA ARG A 655 50.03 3.34 26.31
C ARG A 655 48.81 2.46 26.61
N ASP A 656 48.28 1.94 25.51
CA ASP A 656 47.28 0.87 25.39
C ASP A 656 47.62 -0.36 26.25
N LEU A 657 46.57 -1.05 26.71
CA LEU A 657 46.47 -2.52 26.65
C LEU A 657 45.01 -2.94 26.87
N TYR A 658 44.49 -3.72 25.91
CA TYR A 658 43.23 -4.44 25.94
C TYR A 658 43.07 -5.30 27.22
N GLY A 659 41.88 -5.28 27.82
CA GLY A 659 41.51 -6.18 28.89
C GLY A 659 40.02 -6.11 29.23
N ALA A 660 39.26 -7.07 28.70
CA ALA A 660 37.95 -7.57 29.12
C ALA A 660 37.13 -6.74 30.13
N HIS A 661 35.99 -6.21 29.68
CA HIS A 661 34.86 -5.92 30.55
C HIS A 661 33.64 -6.75 30.16
N ASP A 662 33.20 -7.53 31.14
CA ASP A 662 31.98 -8.31 31.16
C ASP A 662 30.76 -7.49 30.76
N ARG A 663 29.96 -8.10 29.89
CA ARG A 663 28.63 -7.62 29.50
C ARG A 663 27.70 -7.70 30.72
N VAL A 664 27.37 -6.56 31.29
CA VAL A 664 26.15 -6.39 32.08
C VAL A 664 24.96 -6.42 31.11
N PRO A 665 23.93 -7.25 31.31
CA PRO A 665 22.76 -7.25 30.43
C PRO A 665 21.98 -5.95 30.56
N TYR A 666 21.72 -5.32 29.41
CA TYR A 666 20.73 -4.25 29.26
C TYR A 666 19.34 -4.89 29.43
N ASP A 667 18.64 -4.52 30.50
CA ASP A 667 17.28 -4.94 30.82
C ASP A 667 16.29 -3.97 30.15
N PRO A 668 15.48 -4.38 29.16
CA PRO A 668 14.54 -3.50 28.50
C PRO A 668 13.10 -3.83 28.91
N ASP A 669 12.75 -3.84 30.20
CA ASP A 669 11.32 -3.81 30.56
C ASP A 669 11.03 -3.38 32.02
N PRO A 670 10.59 -2.12 32.27
CA PRO A 670 9.94 -1.79 33.53
C PRO A 670 8.40 -1.69 33.40
N TRP A 671 7.78 -2.07 32.29
CA TRP A 671 6.35 -1.79 32.04
C TRP A 671 5.44 -3.03 31.92
N GLY A 672 5.82 -4.14 32.54
CA GLY A 672 4.98 -5.34 32.64
C GLY A 672 4.33 -5.53 34.01
N ALA A 673 3.20 -4.85 34.29
CA ALA A 673 2.07 -5.35 35.10
C ALA A 673 1.07 -4.26 35.48
N GLY A 674 -0.21 -4.50 35.16
CA GLY A 674 -1.36 -4.06 35.97
C GLY A 674 -1.79 -2.59 35.88
N TRP A 675 -2.59 -2.24 34.88
CA TRP A 675 -3.47 -1.06 34.94
C TRP A 675 -4.91 -1.45 34.65
N GLY A 676 -5.58 -1.95 35.70
CA GLY A 676 -7.03 -1.99 35.77
C GLY A 676 -7.52 -0.72 36.46
N SER A 677 -8.43 -0.01 35.78
CA SER A 677 -9.42 0.94 36.33
C SER A 677 -8.93 2.04 37.28
N ALA A 678 -8.68 3.23 36.72
CA ALA A 678 -9.14 4.56 37.20
C ALA A 678 -8.38 5.66 36.44
N TRP A 679 -8.74 5.89 35.18
CA TRP A 679 -8.35 7.12 34.47
C TRP A 679 -9.48 8.12 34.64
N ASP A 680 -9.30 9.12 35.50
CA ASP A 680 -10.10 10.34 35.44
C ASP A 680 -9.66 11.09 34.16
N GLY A 681 -10.58 11.31 33.24
CA GLY A 681 -10.36 11.55 31.82
C GLY A 681 -9.81 12.94 31.46
N THR A 682 -8.85 13.47 32.21
CA THR A 682 -8.15 14.71 31.85
C THR A 682 -6.76 14.39 31.29
N PRO A 683 -6.52 14.61 29.98
CA PRO A 683 -5.16 14.49 29.44
C PRO A 683 -4.26 15.53 30.11
N PRO A 684 -2.96 15.24 30.32
CA PRO A 684 -2.02 16.26 30.75
C PRO A 684 -2.04 17.41 29.71
N PRO A 685 -1.94 18.68 30.13
CA PRO A 685 -1.95 19.80 29.20
C PRO A 685 -0.68 19.76 28.33
N GLY A 686 -0.78 19.11 27.18
CA GLY A 686 0.22 19.22 26.12
C GLY A 686 0.12 20.60 25.46
N ASN A 687 1.28 21.16 25.15
CA ASN A 687 1.69 22.28 24.27
C ASN A 687 0.67 22.97 23.31
N ALA A 688 -0.59 23.18 23.69
CA ALA A 688 -1.58 23.87 22.85
C ALA A 688 -1.17 25.31 22.46
N ALA A 689 -0.31 25.93 23.28
CA ALA A 689 0.26 27.26 22.99
C ALA A 689 1.29 27.25 21.85
N ASP A 690 2.04 26.16 21.67
CA ASP A 690 3.07 26.05 20.64
C ASP A 690 2.48 25.73 19.26
N ASP A 691 1.43 24.90 19.23
CA ASP A 691 0.69 24.63 17.99
C ASP A 691 -0.06 25.87 17.49
N GLY A 692 -0.67 26.65 18.40
CA GLY A 692 -1.34 27.90 18.05
C GLY A 692 -0.41 28.96 17.44
N ARG A 693 0.82 29.13 17.98
CA ARG A 693 1.80 30.05 17.39
C ARG A 693 2.18 29.64 15.97
N ARG A 694 2.37 28.34 15.74
CA ARG A 694 2.76 27.82 14.42
C ARG A 694 1.66 28.01 13.38
N ASP A 695 0.41 27.79 13.76
CA ASP A 695 -0.73 28.03 12.88
C ASP A 695 -0.82 29.51 12.48
N ASP A 696 -0.60 30.43 13.43
CA ASP A 696 -0.58 31.86 13.17
C ASP A 696 0.55 32.28 12.21
N ASP A 697 1.75 31.73 12.41
CA ASP A 697 2.92 31.98 11.56
C ASP A 697 2.67 31.48 10.12
N VAL A 698 2.13 30.26 9.96
CA VAL A 698 1.79 29.70 8.64
C VAL A 698 0.66 30.49 7.98
N ALA A 699 -0.42 30.82 8.70
CA ALA A 699 -1.52 31.62 8.19
C ALA A 699 -1.04 33.01 7.73
N ARG A 700 -0.07 33.61 8.45
CA ARG A 700 0.53 34.89 8.08
C ARG A 700 1.35 34.79 6.79
N LEU A 701 2.11 33.71 6.59
CA LEU A 701 2.86 33.49 5.35
C LEU A 701 1.94 33.23 4.15
N LEU A 702 0.85 32.49 4.36
CA LEU A 702 -0.16 32.26 3.32
C LEU A 702 -0.81 33.57 2.86
N ARG A 703 -1.07 34.52 3.77
CA ARG A 703 -1.56 35.87 3.43
C ARG A 703 -0.57 36.65 2.56
N GLY A 704 0.75 36.54 2.79
CA GLY A 704 1.77 37.13 1.91
C GLY A 704 2.01 36.40 0.59
N GLY A 705 1.23 35.34 0.30
CA GLY A 705 1.27 34.61 -0.97
C GLY A 705 2.30 33.49 -1.03
N PHE A 706 2.89 33.08 0.09
CA PHE A 706 3.74 31.89 0.14
C PHE A 706 2.88 30.63 0.13
N ARG A 707 3.13 29.72 -0.82
CA ARG A 707 2.38 28.46 -0.99
C ARG A 707 3.24 27.20 -0.85
N VAL A 708 4.52 27.40 -0.53
CA VAL A 708 5.49 26.34 -0.24
C VAL A 708 6.24 26.77 1.01
N ILE A 709 6.09 26.03 2.11
CA ILE A 709 6.70 26.35 3.42
C ILE A 709 7.22 25.05 4.02
N LEU A 710 8.46 25.07 4.55
CA LEU A 710 9.07 23.91 5.21
C LEU A 710 9.32 24.23 6.68
N TRP A 711 9.02 23.30 7.59
CA TRP A 711 9.26 23.50 9.01
C TRP A 711 9.56 22.21 9.77
N ARG A 712 10.04 22.36 11.01
CA ARG A 712 10.12 21.28 11.99
C ARG A 712 8.87 21.23 12.86
N ARG A 713 8.27 20.05 13.03
CA ARG A 713 7.15 19.88 13.96
C ARG A 713 7.60 20.00 15.41
N THR A 714 8.76 19.45 15.74
CA THR A 714 9.36 19.52 17.08
C THR A 714 10.48 20.56 17.12
N GLY A 715 10.45 21.43 18.14
CA GLY A 715 11.48 22.44 18.34
C GLY A 715 12.85 21.82 18.65
N PRO A 716 13.95 22.59 18.54
CA PRO A 716 15.29 22.08 18.80
C PRO A 716 15.46 21.66 20.27
N VAL A 717 15.95 20.44 20.48
CA VAL A 717 16.43 20.00 21.79
C VAL A 717 17.77 20.69 22.03
N ARG A 718 17.79 21.75 22.86
CA ARG A 718 18.96 22.56 23.29
C ARG A 718 19.41 23.74 22.42
N GLY A 719 18.53 24.38 21.65
CA GLY A 719 18.86 25.66 20.98
C GLY A 719 19.92 25.58 19.86
N ALA A 720 20.44 24.39 19.54
CA ALA A 720 21.31 24.16 18.39
C ALA A 720 20.44 23.98 17.12
N CYS A 721 20.18 25.07 16.41
CA CYS A 721 19.43 25.08 15.16
C CYS A 721 20.32 25.19 13.91
N ASP A 722 21.62 25.40 14.06
CA ASP A 722 22.55 25.69 12.96
C ASP A 722 22.58 24.59 11.91
N ASP A 723 22.67 23.32 12.34
CA ASP A 723 22.61 22.16 11.45
C ASP A 723 21.30 22.16 10.64
N PHE A 724 20.17 22.42 11.30
CA PHE A 724 18.89 22.50 10.62
C PHE A 724 18.87 23.65 9.61
N HIS A 725 19.29 24.86 10.00
CA HIS A 725 19.30 26.03 9.12
C HIS A 725 20.12 25.77 7.86
N GLN A 726 21.33 25.24 8.04
CA GLN A 726 22.25 24.96 6.94
C GLN A 726 21.71 23.85 6.04
N TYR A 727 21.44 22.65 6.58
CA TYR A 727 21.07 21.51 5.75
C TYR A 727 19.67 21.61 5.14
N ALA A 728 18.73 22.28 5.81
CA ALA A 728 17.42 22.58 5.21
C ALA A 728 17.57 23.59 4.06
N ALA A 729 18.41 24.61 4.23
CA ALA A 729 18.68 25.56 3.15
C ALA A 729 19.37 24.90 1.95
N ASP A 730 20.38 24.07 2.20
CA ASP A 730 21.07 23.30 1.16
C ASP A 730 20.12 22.34 0.44
N THR A 731 19.19 21.71 1.16
CA THR A 731 18.16 20.84 0.57
C THR A 731 17.23 21.62 -0.36
N VAL A 732 16.77 22.80 0.05
CA VAL A 732 15.93 23.67 -0.79
C VAL A 732 16.70 24.09 -2.04
N VAL A 733 17.93 24.59 -1.89
CA VAL A 733 18.75 25.02 -3.02
C VAL A 733 19.06 23.84 -3.96
N GLY A 734 19.43 22.69 -3.41
CA GLY A 734 19.72 21.47 -4.16
C GLY A 734 18.52 20.89 -4.91
N SER A 735 17.29 21.25 -4.51
CA SER A 735 16.08 20.88 -5.25
C SER A 735 16.01 21.52 -6.64
N GLY A 736 16.66 22.67 -6.83
CA GLY A 736 16.52 23.50 -8.03
C GLY A 736 15.16 24.21 -8.04
N THR A 737 14.05 23.48 -8.09
CA THR A 737 12.70 24.06 -8.08
C THR A 737 11.83 23.44 -6.98
N ALA A 738 10.81 24.16 -6.54
CA ALA A 738 9.88 23.69 -5.50
C ALA A 738 9.17 22.39 -5.87
N ALA A 739 8.98 22.11 -7.17
CA ALA A 739 8.34 20.89 -7.67
C ALA A 739 9.03 19.60 -7.22
N ARG A 740 10.34 19.65 -6.89
CA ARG A 740 11.10 18.47 -6.42
C ARG A 740 11.08 18.27 -4.91
N LEU A 741 10.61 19.26 -4.13
CA LEU A 741 10.65 19.22 -2.67
C LEU A 741 9.85 18.06 -2.06
N PRO A 742 8.62 17.72 -2.52
CA PRO A 742 7.86 16.61 -1.93
C PRO A 742 8.62 15.27 -1.93
N GLU A 743 9.26 14.95 -3.06
CA GLU A 743 10.03 13.72 -3.21
C GLU A 743 11.37 13.76 -2.45
N LEU A 744 12.02 14.92 -2.40
CA LEU A 744 13.25 15.10 -1.60
C LEU A 744 13.00 14.95 -0.10
N VAL A 745 11.91 15.53 0.42
CA VAL A 745 11.51 15.38 1.83
C VAL A 745 11.18 13.92 2.15
N ARG A 746 10.50 13.19 1.25
CA ARG A 746 10.28 11.74 1.41
C ARG A 746 11.61 10.98 1.50
N ARG A 747 12.57 11.26 0.60
CA ARG A 747 13.90 10.61 0.62
C ARG A 747 14.69 10.90 1.90
N LEU A 748 14.57 12.12 2.43
CA LEU A 748 15.16 12.49 3.73
C LEU A 748 14.55 11.64 4.86
N ARG A 749 13.22 11.56 4.94
CA ARG A 749 12.53 10.71 5.92
C ARG A 749 12.93 9.24 5.81
N ALA A 750 13.10 8.72 4.58
CA ALA A 750 13.56 7.35 4.36
C ALA A 750 14.99 7.12 4.86
N ARG A 751 15.92 8.04 4.58
CA ARG A 751 17.29 7.95 5.10
C ARG A 751 17.36 8.02 6.63
N VAL A 752 16.54 8.87 7.26
CA VAL A 752 16.40 8.91 8.73
C VAL A 752 15.90 7.56 9.26
N HIS A 753 14.91 6.97 8.61
CA HIS A 753 14.37 5.66 8.98
C HIS A 753 15.39 4.52 8.82
N GLU A 754 16.29 4.61 7.84
CA GLU A 754 17.43 3.71 7.66
C GLU A 754 18.56 3.91 8.69
N GLY A 755 18.44 4.88 9.60
CA GLY A 755 19.45 5.18 10.62
C GLY A 755 20.66 5.95 10.08
N ARG A 756 20.52 6.65 8.96
CA ARG A 756 21.60 7.45 8.35
C ARG A 756 21.88 8.71 9.18
N THR A 757 23.06 8.73 9.81
CA THR A 757 23.46 9.78 10.75
C THR A 757 23.63 11.16 10.13
N ASP A 758 23.81 11.29 8.81
CA ASP A 758 23.90 12.57 8.10
C ASP A 758 22.53 13.25 7.89
N THR A 759 21.44 12.55 8.19
CA THR A 759 20.07 13.05 7.94
C THR A 759 19.25 13.33 9.20
N PHE A 760 19.83 13.15 10.38
CA PHE A 760 19.11 13.29 11.67
C PHE A 760 18.39 14.65 11.83
N TRP A 761 18.96 15.72 11.27
CA TRP A 761 18.38 17.08 11.29
C TRP A 761 17.01 17.17 10.61
N SER A 762 16.71 16.24 9.71
CA SER A 762 15.47 16.18 8.92
C SER A 762 14.32 15.42 9.62
N THR A 763 14.56 14.94 10.84
CA THR A 763 13.53 14.34 11.70
C THR A 763 12.39 15.34 11.91
N ASP A 764 11.15 14.87 11.82
CA ASP A 764 9.94 15.67 12.00
C ASP A 764 9.78 16.87 11.06
N LEU A 765 10.37 16.82 9.86
CA LEU A 765 10.10 17.79 8.81
C LEU A 765 8.65 17.69 8.31
N ALA A 766 8.00 18.85 8.16
CA ALA A 766 6.71 19.01 7.52
C ALA A 766 6.82 20.01 6.36
N LEU A 767 6.04 19.76 5.31
CA LEU A 767 6.04 20.53 4.06
C LEU A 767 4.61 20.93 3.71
N LEU A 768 4.34 22.23 3.70
CA LEU A 768 3.14 22.79 3.09
C LEU A 768 3.43 23.00 1.61
N TYR A 769 2.54 22.50 0.77
CA TYR A 769 2.64 22.58 -0.68
C TYR A 769 1.22 22.74 -1.24
N ASP A 770 0.80 23.99 -1.43
CA ASP A 770 -0.60 24.35 -1.68
C ASP A 770 -0.75 25.06 -3.03
N ASP A 771 -0.99 24.29 -4.09
CA ASP A 771 -1.14 24.81 -5.45
C ASP A 771 -2.37 25.72 -5.57
N PRO A 772 -2.20 27.04 -5.81
CA PRO A 772 -3.31 27.97 -5.94
C PRO A 772 -4.17 27.72 -7.18
N GLY A 773 -3.65 27.00 -8.19
CA GLY A 773 -4.38 26.58 -9.38
C GLY A 773 -5.27 25.35 -9.16
N ARG A 774 -5.18 24.70 -7.99
CA ARG A 774 -5.90 23.47 -7.66
C ARG A 774 -6.59 23.59 -6.30
N PRO A 775 -7.70 24.33 -6.18
CA PRO A 775 -8.40 24.54 -4.91
C PRO A 775 -8.92 23.22 -4.32
N LEU A 776 -9.07 23.19 -3.00
CA LEU A 776 -9.64 22.03 -2.32
C LEU A 776 -11.12 21.83 -2.72
N PRO A 777 -11.62 20.59 -2.78
CA PRO A 777 -12.98 20.32 -3.21
C PRO A 777 -13.99 21.03 -2.29
N GLY A 778 -14.89 21.83 -2.87
CA GLY A 778 -15.86 22.64 -2.11
C GLY A 778 -15.41 24.08 -1.81
N HIS A 779 -14.16 24.45 -2.14
CA HIS A 779 -13.63 25.82 -2.00
C HIS A 779 -13.61 26.61 -3.33
N ASP A 780 -14.29 26.12 -4.37
CA ASP A 780 -14.42 26.84 -5.63
C ASP A 780 -15.28 28.11 -5.46
N HIS A 781 -14.62 29.27 -5.38
CA HIS A 781 -15.28 30.59 -5.50
C HIS A 781 -15.65 30.95 -6.94
N ARG A 782 -15.50 30.03 -7.91
CA ARG A 782 -16.11 30.20 -9.23
C ARG A 782 -17.61 30.07 -9.08
N MET A 783 -18.24 31.21 -8.81
CA MET A 783 -19.67 31.44 -8.96
C MET A 783 -20.17 30.64 -10.16
N LEU A 784 -21.17 29.83 -9.90
CA LEU A 784 -22.16 29.39 -10.86
C LEU A 784 -22.64 30.63 -11.65
N ARG A 785 -21.97 30.95 -12.76
CA ARG A 785 -22.64 31.61 -13.86
C ARG A 785 -23.41 30.51 -14.56
N SER A 786 -24.66 30.32 -14.11
CA SER A 786 -25.66 29.56 -14.87
C SER A 786 -25.72 30.11 -16.31
N PRO A 787 -26.05 29.26 -17.30
CA PRO A 787 -26.44 29.73 -18.62
C PRO A 787 -27.65 30.67 -18.56
#